data_AF-A0A498SI11-F1
#
_entry.id   AF-A0A498SI11-F1
#
_cell.length_a   1.000
_cell.length_b   1.000
_cell.length_c   1.000
_cell.angle_alpha   90.00
_cell.angle_beta   90.00
_cell.angle_gamma   90.00
#
_symmetry.space_group_name_H-M   'P 1'
#
loop_
_entity.id
_entity.type
_entity.pdbx_description
1 polymer ?
#
loop_
_entity_poly.entity_id
_entity_poly.type
_entity_poly.pdbx_seq_one_letter_code
_entity_poly.pdbx_strand_id
1 'polypeptide(L)'
;MSLSSSATNRRHRRHLSSHNYRNRASDHTNGFGGQSKEDDLDVKCGNFLPENGIERLLNKDSTILNVRSDAFPVFECFATEISSLDAKKKLYNDLRIGDELCCRIRRVELAGVYVEPICTLHSFRRSLKWINDFQILLERNLQSGHDYRANDLIKVLVVGLNEETKIPVFAIDEDAGLLTEAELPTYFRNGEEIGTKTFDEYLKDYLPATNPNLGTLFGIETDLPISFLHDLKDTDFSSKYRAPYIRHKQNEDLSMSVAKRGVDKIRGGDNAVAVQHFNKALTIYEKNIEALVGRAAAYANMGHYNLAETDLDAALAINASHMNARNYMIETLLQEAKRLEEAGKKDEAKAKYEKSLTIKDDIRALNGLKNLERSPSVEVVEIKNDNAKAKNRKREQSRTVDKQQRRKRRRDAEKLAEYERFIAELKSKKLYLLEAIMISERIEVGRCLCIHAQLQAVDTVLQLLLYQRGIIPAIVSQLLSITESQNEIKFVETYTKIREALKELFCSRNRRALHEVIIIIGASRALPQEIYRIPIKVCDSSESDFSHCGDNCAELSPREQRRISSSLVVSSNLSTTRNITQNTRVFILVRGTSALKFPEELVENDDGFELPKDEVLVRRKIHLLQFILKHFCIEDVVAVSDSDTAWFRLSPVIRAFG
;
A
#
# COMPACT_ATOMS: atom_id res chain seq x y z
N MET A 1 -38.98 66.36 -14.24
CA MET A 1 -39.38 66.71 -12.85
C MET A 1 -38.79 65.68 -11.90
N SER A 2 -38.46 66.08 -10.66
CA SER A 2 -38.35 65.27 -9.41
C SER A 2 -37.80 63.82 -9.46
N LEU A 3 -36.69 63.47 -8.80
CA LEU A 3 -36.50 63.33 -7.33
C LEU A 3 -37.46 62.31 -6.67
N SER A 4 -37.12 61.52 -5.65
CA SER A 4 -35.86 61.00 -5.05
C SER A 4 -36.29 59.94 -3.99
N SER A 5 -35.48 59.12 -3.29
CA SER A 5 -34.02 58.90 -3.10
C SER A 5 -33.84 57.38 -2.81
N SER A 6 -32.78 56.76 -2.26
CA SER A 6 -31.50 57.09 -1.59
C SER A 6 -30.51 55.91 -1.86
N ALA A 7 -29.37 55.62 -1.22
CA ALA A 7 -28.65 56.11 -0.03
C ALA A 7 -27.11 56.00 -0.24
N THR A 8 -26.30 55.83 0.81
CA THR A 8 -24.82 55.91 0.73
C THR A 8 -24.06 54.96 1.66
N ASN A 9 -22.89 54.48 1.21
CA ASN A 9 -21.66 54.72 1.98
C ASN A 9 -20.35 54.64 1.14
N ARG A 10 -19.27 55.24 1.65
CA ARG A 10 -17.92 55.28 1.05
C ARG A 10 -16.90 54.70 2.04
N ARG A 11 -15.86 53.99 1.57
CA ARG A 11 -14.42 54.41 1.70
C ARG A 11 -13.37 53.36 1.25
N HIS A 12 -12.23 53.91 0.81
CA HIS A 12 -10.86 53.37 0.74
C HIS A 12 -10.56 51.97 0.14
N ARG A 13 -10.00 52.00 -1.08
CA ARG A 13 -8.93 51.07 -1.50
C ARG A 13 -7.61 51.40 -0.78
N ARG A 14 -6.77 50.39 -0.53
CA ARG A 14 -5.30 50.53 -0.56
C ARG A 14 -4.66 49.34 -1.27
N HIS A 15 -3.70 49.69 -2.14
CA HIS A 15 -2.62 48.87 -2.71
C HIS A 15 -1.72 48.24 -1.60
N LEU A 16 -0.77 47.32 -1.81
CA LEU A 16 0.00 46.72 -2.95
C LEU A 16 0.40 45.27 -2.49
N SER A 17 1.08 44.37 -3.20
CA SER A 17 1.76 44.34 -4.51
C SER A 17 1.89 42.89 -5.02
N SER A 18 1.80 42.67 -6.33
CA SER A 18 2.42 41.53 -7.01
C SER A 18 3.74 41.95 -7.68
N HIS A 19 4.67 41.02 -7.88
CA HIS A 19 5.90 41.28 -8.65
C HIS A 19 6.23 40.15 -9.64
N ASN A 20 5.57 40.28 -10.80
CA ASN A 20 6.11 40.10 -12.15
C ASN A 20 7.26 39.11 -12.38
N TYR A 21 6.95 38.09 -13.19
CA TYR A 21 7.87 37.55 -14.18
C TYR A 21 8.62 38.66 -14.94
N ARG A 22 9.90 38.43 -15.24
CA ARG A 22 10.59 39.09 -16.36
C ARG A 22 11.48 38.09 -17.09
N ASN A 23 11.25 37.96 -18.39
CA ASN A 23 12.16 37.24 -19.29
C ASN A 23 13.54 37.92 -19.30
N ARG A 24 14.60 37.12 -19.31
CA ARG A 24 15.90 37.53 -19.84
C ARG A 24 16.60 36.33 -20.47
N ALA A 25 16.44 36.21 -21.78
CA ALA A 25 17.30 35.38 -22.62
C ALA A 25 18.15 36.34 -23.47
N SER A 26 19.46 36.31 -23.26
CA SER A 26 20.48 36.84 -24.18
C SER A 26 21.86 36.41 -23.67
N ASP A 27 22.47 35.50 -24.41
CA ASP A 27 23.91 35.44 -24.71
C ASP A 27 24.92 35.59 -23.57
N HIS A 28 25.55 34.46 -23.24
CA HIS A 28 27.01 34.35 -23.40
C HIS A 28 27.38 32.93 -23.85
N THR A 29 28.10 32.84 -24.96
CA THR A 29 28.71 31.60 -25.48
C THR A 29 30.17 31.46 -25.03
N ASN A 30 30.66 30.22 -25.11
CA ASN A 30 32.04 29.74 -24.90
C ASN A 30 32.42 29.37 -23.46
N GLY A 31 32.91 28.13 -23.30
CA GLY A 31 33.39 27.58 -22.03
C GLY A 31 33.22 26.06 -21.94
N PHE A 32 34.01 25.28 -22.68
CA PHE A 32 34.10 23.83 -22.45
C PHE A 32 34.83 23.58 -21.12
N GLY A 33 34.17 22.89 -20.19
CA GLY A 33 34.74 22.49 -18.90
C GLY A 33 34.01 21.27 -18.36
N GLY A 34 34.55 20.08 -18.64
CA GLY A 34 33.94 18.82 -18.19
C GLY A 34 34.39 18.46 -16.78
N GLN A 35 33.65 18.90 -15.77
CA GLN A 35 33.79 18.41 -14.39
C GLN A 35 32.43 17.95 -13.85
N SER A 36 32.46 16.76 -13.23
CA SER A 36 31.50 16.18 -12.28
C SER A 36 30.02 16.60 -12.37
N LYS A 37 29.24 15.78 -13.09
CA LYS A 37 27.80 15.58 -12.75
C LYS A 37 27.62 14.69 -11.50
N GLU A 38 28.69 14.04 -11.05
CA GLU A 38 28.71 13.14 -9.90
C GLU A 38 28.69 13.93 -8.59
N ASP A 39 29.53 14.95 -8.41
CA ASP A 39 29.47 15.86 -7.25
C ASP A 39 28.08 16.50 -7.05
N ASP A 40 27.42 16.89 -8.14
CA ASP A 40 26.07 17.48 -8.09
C ASP A 40 24.97 16.44 -7.76
N LEU A 41 25.27 15.14 -7.88
CA LEU A 41 24.44 14.06 -7.32
C LEU A 41 24.80 13.77 -5.86
N ASP A 42 26.08 13.65 -5.52
CA ASP A 42 26.54 13.34 -4.15
C ASP A 42 26.18 14.45 -3.15
N VAL A 43 26.28 15.72 -3.54
CA VAL A 43 25.79 16.85 -2.74
C VAL A 43 24.27 16.80 -2.56
N LYS A 44 23.51 16.25 -3.52
CA LYS A 44 22.06 16.01 -3.32
C LYS A 44 21.83 14.81 -2.39
N CYS A 45 22.53 13.70 -2.59
CA CYS A 45 22.46 12.51 -1.75
C CYS A 45 22.82 12.79 -0.28
N GLY A 46 23.83 13.63 -0.03
CA GLY A 46 24.24 14.07 1.31
C GLY A 46 23.14 14.81 2.10
N ASN A 47 22.14 15.39 1.43
CA ASN A 47 21.00 16.04 2.07
C ASN A 47 19.83 15.08 2.41
N PHE A 48 19.90 13.80 2.02
CA PHE A 48 18.86 12.79 2.29
C PHE A 48 19.22 11.78 3.39
N LEU A 49 20.43 11.89 3.95
CA LEU A 49 20.85 11.19 5.15
C LEU A 49 21.23 12.25 6.19
N PRO A 50 20.95 12.05 7.50
CA PRO A 50 21.51 12.93 8.52
C PRO A 50 23.04 12.92 8.41
N GLU A 51 23.71 14.02 8.72
CA GLU A 51 25.15 14.23 8.40
C GLU A 51 26.06 13.07 8.87
N ASN A 52 25.77 12.48 10.03
CA ASN A 52 26.48 11.32 10.60
C ASN A 52 26.07 9.95 10.02
N GLY A 53 25.16 9.91 9.06
CA GLY A 53 24.54 8.70 8.49
C GLY A 53 25.38 8.04 7.41
N ILE A 54 25.98 8.84 6.52
CA ILE A 54 26.92 8.34 5.49
C ILE A 54 28.15 7.75 6.16
N GLU A 55 28.73 8.43 7.16
CA GLU A 55 29.86 7.89 7.91
C GLU A 55 29.50 6.60 8.66
N ARG A 56 28.28 6.46 9.18
CA ARG A 56 27.81 5.21 9.80
C ARG A 56 27.64 4.06 8.81
N LEU A 57 27.25 4.35 7.56
CA LEU A 57 27.16 3.36 6.48
C LEU A 57 28.53 2.94 5.95
N LEU A 58 29.50 3.86 5.91
CA LEU A 58 30.86 3.59 5.43
C LEU A 58 31.78 2.97 6.50
N ASN A 59 31.49 3.21 7.79
CA ASN A 59 32.20 2.56 8.89
C ASN A 59 31.88 1.06 8.94
N LYS A 60 32.89 0.24 8.63
CA LYS A 60 32.83 -1.23 8.59
C LYS A 60 32.42 -1.88 9.92
N ASP A 61 32.55 -1.17 11.04
CA ASP A 61 32.22 -1.65 12.38
C ASP A 61 30.72 -1.49 12.75
N SER A 62 29.87 -1.08 11.80
CA SER A 62 28.43 -0.89 11.99
C SER A 62 27.66 -2.23 12.09
N THR A 63 27.80 -2.91 13.23
CA THR A 63 27.25 -4.25 13.54
C THR A 63 25.74 -4.45 13.30
N ILE A 64 24.96 -3.39 13.07
CA ILE A 64 23.56 -3.46 12.63
C ILE A 64 23.44 -4.20 11.30
N LEU A 65 24.42 -4.05 10.40
CA LEU A 65 24.51 -4.81 9.16
C LEU A 65 25.88 -5.44 8.94
N ASN A 66 26.20 -6.45 9.76
CA ASN A 66 26.98 -7.59 9.26
C ASN A 66 26.12 -8.48 8.34
N VAL A 67 25.41 -7.85 7.39
CA VAL A 67 24.98 -8.52 6.16
C VAL A 67 26.27 -8.88 5.46
N ARG A 68 26.48 -10.17 5.24
CA ARG A 68 27.52 -10.65 4.33
C ARG A 68 27.30 -9.95 2.98
N SER A 69 28.04 -8.88 2.72
CA SER A 69 27.96 -8.11 1.45
C SER A 69 28.25 -9.01 0.26
N ASP A 70 29.04 -10.04 0.52
CA ASP A 70 29.46 -11.12 -0.35
C ASP A 70 28.53 -12.35 -0.29
N ALA A 71 27.28 -12.26 0.20
CA ALA A 71 26.37 -13.43 0.20
C ALA A 71 25.64 -13.64 -1.14
N PHE A 72 25.53 -12.63 -1.99
CA PHE A 72 24.90 -12.80 -3.30
C PHE A 72 25.92 -13.34 -4.32
N PRO A 73 25.63 -14.44 -5.04
CA PRO A 73 26.50 -14.97 -6.09
C PRO A 73 26.80 -13.94 -7.18
N VAL A 74 27.96 -14.02 -7.82
CA VAL A 74 28.28 -13.14 -8.95
C VAL A 74 27.34 -13.39 -10.12
N PHE A 75 27.02 -12.34 -10.88
CA PHE A 75 26.12 -12.42 -12.04
C PHE A 75 26.55 -13.50 -13.07
N GLU A 76 27.85 -13.74 -13.17
CA GLU A 76 28.46 -14.79 -14.02
C GLU A 76 27.93 -16.20 -13.72
N CYS A 77 27.58 -16.51 -12.46
CA CYS A 77 26.98 -17.80 -12.09
C CYS A 77 25.59 -18.06 -12.70
N PHE A 78 24.93 -17.03 -13.23
CA PHE A 78 23.61 -17.12 -13.85
C PHE A 78 23.65 -16.95 -15.39
N ALA A 79 24.81 -16.62 -15.96
CA ALA A 79 24.91 -16.08 -17.32
C ALA A 79 25.29 -17.16 -18.34
N THR A 80 24.29 -17.77 -18.98
CA THR A 80 24.46 -18.89 -19.92
C THR A 80 25.09 -18.52 -21.27
N GLU A 81 25.22 -17.23 -21.59
CA GLU A 81 25.62 -16.75 -22.92
C GLU A 81 27.06 -16.18 -23.00
N ILE A 82 27.77 -16.05 -21.87
CA ILE A 82 29.11 -15.44 -21.87
C ILE A 82 30.16 -16.48 -22.30
N SER A 83 30.97 -16.14 -23.31
CA SER A 83 32.08 -17.01 -23.73
C SER A 83 33.24 -16.98 -22.74
N SER A 84 33.89 -18.12 -22.49
CA SER A 84 35.10 -18.19 -21.65
C SER A 84 36.24 -17.31 -22.19
N LEU A 85 36.29 -17.09 -23.51
CA LEU A 85 37.28 -16.20 -24.14
C LEU A 85 37.06 -14.74 -23.75
N ASP A 86 35.82 -14.26 -23.77
CA ASP A 86 35.50 -12.87 -23.44
C ASP A 86 35.52 -12.61 -21.93
N ALA A 87 35.18 -13.62 -21.13
CA ALA A 87 35.43 -13.64 -19.69
C ALA A 87 36.92 -13.43 -19.36
N LYS A 88 37.81 -14.19 -20.03
CA LYS A 88 39.27 -14.11 -19.84
C LYS A 88 39.84 -12.76 -20.28
N LYS A 89 39.37 -12.20 -21.41
CA LYS A 89 39.71 -10.82 -21.83
C LYS A 89 39.29 -9.79 -20.78
N LYS A 90 38.07 -9.91 -20.25
CA LYS A 90 37.54 -8.97 -19.25
C LYS A 90 38.32 -9.05 -17.95
N LEU A 91 38.63 -10.25 -17.47
CA LEU A 91 39.47 -10.48 -16.30
C LEU A 91 40.82 -9.77 -16.41
N TYR A 92 41.52 -9.90 -17.54
CA TYR A 92 42.82 -9.24 -17.75
C TYR A 92 42.74 -7.72 -17.85
N ASN A 93 41.57 -7.15 -18.20
CA ASN A 93 41.34 -5.69 -18.16
C ASN A 93 40.96 -5.19 -16.75
N ASP A 94 40.33 -6.04 -15.93
CA ASP A 94 39.89 -5.70 -14.58
C ASP A 94 41.04 -5.80 -13.56
N LEU A 95 41.93 -6.79 -13.71
CA LEU A 95 43.03 -7.10 -12.78
C LEU A 95 44.09 -6.00 -12.69
N ARG A 96 44.54 -5.72 -11.48
CA ARG A 96 45.54 -4.72 -11.12
C ARG A 96 46.68 -5.34 -10.31
N ILE A 97 47.81 -4.65 -10.25
CA ILE A 97 48.95 -5.04 -9.40
C ILE A 97 48.51 -4.97 -7.93
N GLY A 98 48.77 -6.05 -7.18
CA GLY A 98 48.28 -6.26 -5.82
C GLY A 98 46.98 -7.06 -5.72
N ASP A 99 46.34 -7.43 -6.83
CA ASP A 99 45.10 -8.21 -6.80
C ASP A 99 45.33 -9.68 -6.40
N GLU A 100 44.38 -10.20 -5.61
CA GLU A 100 44.47 -11.51 -4.97
C GLU A 100 43.48 -12.53 -5.58
N LEU A 101 44.00 -13.70 -5.97
CA LEU A 101 43.24 -14.81 -6.52
C LEU A 101 43.42 -16.08 -5.68
N CYS A 102 42.37 -16.88 -5.56
CA CYS A 102 42.46 -18.27 -5.10
C CYS A 102 42.58 -19.20 -6.32
N CYS A 103 43.60 -20.07 -6.32
CA CYS A 103 43.87 -21.00 -7.41
C CYS A 103 44.00 -22.44 -6.89
N ARG A 104 43.50 -23.41 -7.67
CA ARG A 104 43.64 -24.85 -7.40
C ARG A 104 44.87 -25.40 -8.12
N ILE A 105 45.72 -26.12 -7.41
CA ILE A 105 46.86 -26.81 -8.03
C ILE A 105 46.34 -27.99 -8.86
N ARG A 106 46.66 -28.00 -10.16
CA ARG A 106 46.28 -29.08 -11.10
C ARG A 106 47.44 -30.05 -11.37
N ARG A 107 48.68 -29.55 -11.48
CA ARG A 107 49.90 -30.38 -11.60
C ARG A 107 51.10 -29.66 -10.98
N VAL A 108 51.95 -30.41 -10.29
CA VAL A 108 53.22 -29.93 -9.73
C VAL A 108 54.36 -30.52 -10.54
N GLU A 109 55.35 -29.68 -10.90
CA GLU A 109 56.55 -30.09 -11.62
C GLU A 109 57.83 -29.61 -10.91
N LEU A 110 58.99 -29.95 -11.45
CA LEU A 110 60.30 -29.65 -10.86
C LEU A 110 60.63 -28.15 -10.85
N ALA A 111 60.13 -27.39 -11.83
CA ALA A 111 60.44 -25.96 -12.00
C ALA A 111 59.25 -25.02 -11.72
N GLY A 112 58.04 -25.56 -11.54
CA GLY A 112 56.83 -24.75 -11.42
C GLY A 112 55.57 -25.55 -11.13
N VAL A 113 54.46 -24.84 -10.97
CA VAL A 113 53.15 -25.39 -10.61
C VAL A 113 52.10 -24.91 -11.60
N TYR A 114 51.36 -25.84 -12.20
CA TYR A 114 50.18 -25.55 -13.02
C TYR A 114 48.96 -25.39 -12.13
N VAL A 115 48.36 -24.21 -12.15
CA VAL A 115 47.20 -23.85 -11.32
C VAL A 115 46.02 -23.36 -12.16
N GLU A 116 44.83 -23.56 -11.62
CA GLU A 116 43.53 -23.14 -12.17
C GLU A 116 42.93 -22.05 -11.26
N PRO A 117 42.76 -20.80 -11.74
CA PRO A 117 42.09 -19.76 -10.97
C PRO A 117 40.61 -20.09 -10.72
N ILE A 118 40.18 -19.95 -9.46
CA ILE A 118 38.84 -20.34 -9.00
C ILE A 118 37.95 -19.11 -8.79
N CYS A 119 38.48 -18.11 -8.08
CA CYS A 119 37.81 -16.86 -7.72
C CYS A 119 38.85 -15.81 -7.30
N THR A 120 38.42 -14.55 -7.27
CA THR A 120 39.15 -13.43 -6.67
C THR A 120 38.82 -13.31 -5.17
N LEU A 121 39.77 -12.88 -4.34
CA LEU A 121 39.57 -12.82 -2.88
C LEU A 121 39.04 -11.46 -2.40
N HIS A 122 39.81 -10.39 -2.55
CA HIS A 122 39.51 -9.10 -1.88
C HIS A 122 39.35 -7.89 -2.81
N SER A 123 39.85 -7.92 -4.05
CA SER A 123 39.86 -6.74 -4.95
C SER A 123 38.50 -6.45 -5.59
N PHE A 124 37.86 -7.49 -6.13
CA PHE A 124 36.54 -7.46 -6.75
C PHE A 124 35.96 -8.88 -6.76
N ARG A 125 34.69 -9.05 -7.14
CA ARG A 125 34.01 -10.35 -7.15
C ARG A 125 33.92 -10.93 -8.56
N ARG A 126 34.64 -12.02 -8.83
CA ARG A 126 34.41 -12.92 -9.98
C ARG A 126 34.49 -14.39 -9.59
N SER A 127 33.74 -15.22 -10.30
CA SER A 127 33.94 -16.67 -10.34
C SER A 127 34.73 -16.97 -11.60
N LEU A 128 35.79 -17.76 -11.50
CA LEU A 128 36.73 -18.06 -12.60
C LEU A 128 36.68 -19.54 -13.01
N LYS A 129 36.14 -20.41 -12.15
CA LYS A 129 36.00 -21.87 -12.36
C LYS A 129 35.30 -22.27 -13.68
N TRP A 130 34.44 -21.41 -14.24
CA TRP A 130 33.73 -21.65 -15.50
C TRP A 130 34.50 -21.19 -16.75
N ILE A 131 35.66 -20.57 -16.58
CA ILE A 131 36.55 -20.20 -17.69
C ILE A 131 37.36 -21.45 -18.09
N ASN A 132 36.82 -22.21 -19.03
CA ASN A 132 37.46 -23.41 -19.56
C ASN A 132 38.89 -23.14 -20.05
N ASP A 133 39.78 -24.13 -19.90
CA ASP A 133 41.20 -24.10 -20.27
C ASP A 133 42.00 -22.92 -19.68
N PHE A 134 41.55 -22.33 -18.57
CA PHE A 134 42.31 -21.31 -17.85
C PHE A 134 43.29 -21.92 -16.85
N GLN A 135 44.47 -22.28 -17.36
CA GLN A 135 45.62 -22.65 -16.53
C GLN A 135 46.70 -21.56 -16.56
N ILE A 136 47.40 -21.41 -15.44
CA ILE A 136 48.55 -20.53 -15.26
C ILE A 136 49.71 -21.40 -14.77
N LEU A 137 50.91 -21.22 -15.34
CA LEU A 137 52.14 -21.78 -14.80
C LEU A 137 52.78 -20.74 -13.87
N LEU A 138 53.01 -21.12 -12.62
CA LEU A 138 53.70 -20.32 -11.62
C LEU A 138 55.09 -20.90 -11.36
N GLU A 139 56.10 -20.06 -11.24
CA GLU A 139 57.44 -20.49 -10.82
C GLU A 139 57.42 -20.96 -9.36
N ARG A 140 58.17 -22.02 -9.04
CA ARG A 140 58.26 -22.56 -7.67
C ARG A 140 59.58 -22.17 -7.03
N ASN A 141 59.53 -21.43 -5.93
CA ASN A 141 60.68 -21.26 -5.05
C ASN A 141 61.01 -22.61 -4.41
N LEU A 142 62.21 -23.15 -4.68
CA LEU A 142 62.67 -24.41 -4.08
C LEU A 142 63.21 -24.25 -2.65
N GLN A 143 63.27 -23.01 -2.13
CA GLN A 143 63.81 -22.71 -0.80
C GLN A 143 62.74 -22.53 0.29
N SER A 144 61.48 -22.27 -0.07
CA SER A 144 60.39 -21.99 0.89
C SER A 144 59.84 -23.23 1.61
N GLY A 145 60.16 -24.45 1.15
CA GLY A 145 59.88 -25.70 1.85
C GLY A 145 58.45 -26.24 1.75
N HIS A 146 57.52 -25.53 1.10
CA HIS A 146 56.12 -25.93 0.96
C HIS A 146 55.95 -27.18 0.06
N ASP A 147 55.31 -28.24 0.58
CA ASP A 147 54.99 -29.48 -0.14
C ASP A 147 53.63 -29.41 -0.84
N TYR A 148 53.57 -28.69 -1.96
CA TYR A 148 52.37 -28.53 -2.79
C TYR A 148 51.90 -29.86 -3.40
N ARG A 149 50.59 -30.11 -3.37
CA ARG A 149 49.93 -31.33 -3.89
C ARG A 149 48.79 -31.00 -4.85
N ALA A 150 48.36 -32.01 -5.60
CA ALA A 150 47.24 -31.84 -6.54
C ALA A 150 45.91 -31.65 -5.79
N ASN A 151 45.14 -30.65 -6.24
CA ASN A 151 43.91 -30.10 -5.65
C ASN A 151 44.08 -29.19 -4.42
N ASP A 152 45.29 -28.94 -3.94
CA ASP A 152 45.53 -27.91 -2.92
C ASP A 152 45.07 -26.53 -3.42
N LEU A 153 44.57 -25.71 -2.50
CA LEU A 153 44.18 -24.32 -2.75
C LEU A 153 45.30 -23.40 -2.29
N ILE A 154 45.73 -22.49 -3.17
CA ILE A 154 46.76 -21.49 -2.86
C ILE A 154 46.30 -20.09 -3.20
N LYS A 155 46.86 -19.10 -2.50
CA LYS A 155 46.71 -17.69 -2.83
C LYS A 155 47.77 -17.27 -3.86
N VAL A 156 47.34 -16.49 -4.84
CA VAL A 156 48.14 -16.03 -5.98
C VAL A 156 47.95 -14.53 -6.13
N LEU A 157 49.05 -13.80 -6.27
CA LEU A 157 49.09 -12.34 -6.39
C LEU A 157 49.42 -11.91 -7.81
N VAL A 158 48.79 -10.83 -8.28
CA VAL A 158 49.23 -10.11 -9.48
C VAL A 158 50.38 -9.18 -9.11
N VAL A 159 51.59 -9.53 -9.54
CA VAL A 159 52.84 -8.81 -9.20
C VAL A 159 53.18 -7.76 -10.28
N GLY A 160 52.72 -7.93 -11.51
CA GLY A 160 53.02 -7.02 -12.61
C GLY A 160 52.11 -7.21 -13.83
N LEU A 161 52.42 -6.48 -14.90
CA LEU A 161 51.83 -6.62 -16.23
C LEU A 161 52.98 -6.78 -17.22
N ASN A 162 52.91 -7.77 -18.12
CA ASN A 162 53.90 -7.94 -19.18
C ASN A 162 53.73 -6.79 -20.20
N GLU A 163 54.80 -6.02 -20.45
CA GLU A 163 54.76 -4.78 -21.25
C GLU A 163 54.30 -5.00 -22.71
N GLU A 164 54.69 -6.12 -23.33
CA GLU A 164 54.36 -6.42 -24.73
C GLU A 164 52.92 -6.92 -24.90
N THR A 165 52.48 -7.80 -23.99
CA THR A 165 51.21 -8.55 -24.13
C THR A 165 50.07 -8.00 -23.28
N LYS A 166 50.38 -7.15 -22.29
CA LYS A 166 49.48 -6.66 -21.24
C LYS A 166 48.80 -7.75 -20.40
N ILE A 167 49.34 -8.98 -20.43
CA ILE A 167 48.87 -10.08 -19.60
C ILE A 167 49.41 -9.89 -18.17
N PRO A 168 48.59 -10.06 -17.12
CA PRO A 168 49.07 -10.01 -15.73
C PRO A 168 50.12 -11.09 -15.44
N VAL A 169 51.14 -10.71 -14.67
CA VAL A 169 52.18 -11.61 -14.16
C VAL A 169 51.78 -12.04 -12.75
N PHE A 170 51.70 -13.35 -12.53
CA PHE A 170 51.20 -13.96 -11.31
C PHE A 170 52.33 -14.62 -10.52
N ALA A 171 52.28 -14.54 -9.19
CA ALA A 171 53.19 -15.25 -8.28
C ALA A 171 52.42 -15.89 -7.12
N ILE A 172 53.01 -16.91 -6.48
CA ILE A 172 52.44 -17.54 -5.28
C ILE A 172 52.67 -16.62 -4.08
N ASP A 173 51.64 -16.45 -3.25
CA ASP A 173 51.78 -15.81 -1.93
C ASP A 173 52.31 -16.86 -0.93
N GLU A 174 53.63 -16.87 -0.72
CA GLU A 174 54.29 -17.88 0.13
C GLU A 174 54.01 -17.68 1.63
N ASP A 175 53.64 -16.45 2.04
CA ASP A 175 53.32 -16.07 3.42
C ASP A 175 51.88 -16.48 3.82
N ALA A 176 50.95 -16.52 2.87
CA ALA A 176 49.55 -16.90 3.12
C ALA A 176 49.31 -18.41 3.31
N GLY A 177 50.24 -19.26 2.86
CA GLY A 177 50.15 -20.72 3.00
C GLY A 177 49.06 -21.40 2.14
N LEU A 178 48.54 -22.53 2.61
CA LEU A 178 47.45 -23.27 1.95
C LEU A 178 46.09 -22.78 2.44
N LEU A 179 45.20 -22.48 1.51
CA LEU A 179 43.82 -22.05 1.80
C LEU A 179 42.90 -23.25 2.05
N THR A 180 41.87 -23.04 2.86
CA THR A 180 40.78 -24.00 3.09
C THR A 180 39.48 -23.56 2.40
N GLU A 181 38.58 -24.51 2.14
CA GLU A 181 37.25 -24.18 1.58
C GLU A 181 36.40 -23.27 2.51
N ALA A 182 36.74 -23.22 3.80
CA ALA A 182 36.10 -22.34 4.78
C ALA A 182 36.47 -20.86 4.60
N GLU A 183 37.63 -20.57 4.00
CA GLU A 183 38.17 -19.22 3.77
C GLU A 183 37.77 -18.65 2.39
N LEU A 184 37.22 -19.49 1.49
CA LEU A 184 36.71 -19.03 0.19
C LEU A 184 35.60 -17.97 0.36
N PRO A 185 35.56 -16.90 -0.46
CA PRO A 185 34.52 -15.88 -0.39
C PRO A 185 33.11 -16.48 -0.40
N THR A 186 32.20 -15.93 0.41
CA THR A 186 30.83 -16.48 0.50
C THR A 186 30.05 -16.37 -0.81
N TYR A 187 30.42 -15.44 -1.70
CA TYR A 187 29.75 -15.28 -3.00
C TYR A 187 30.08 -16.45 -3.92
N PHE A 188 31.29 -17.00 -3.77
CA PHE A 188 31.76 -18.13 -4.56
C PHE A 188 31.08 -19.42 -4.08
N ARG A 189 31.10 -19.67 -2.76
CA ARG A 189 30.40 -20.82 -2.16
C ARG A 189 28.90 -20.83 -2.49
N ASN A 190 28.22 -19.71 -2.30
CA ASN A 190 26.80 -19.59 -2.64
C ASN A 190 26.52 -19.70 -4.16
N GLY A 191 27.50 -19.40 -5.01
CA GLY A 191 27.43 -19.61 -6.46
C GLY A 191 27.64 -21.06 -6.89
N GLU A 192 28.44 -21.83 -6.14
CA GLU A 192 28.60 -23.28 -6.33
C GLU A 192 27.36 -24.06 -5.87
N GLU A 193 26.70 -23.59 -4.80
CA GLU A 193 25.44 -24.16 -4.28
C GLU A 193 24.20 -23.86 -5.16
N ILE A 194 24.33 -23.03 -6.20
CA ILE A 194 23.19 -22.44 -6.92
C ILE A 194 22.43 -23.43 -7.82
N GLY A 195 23.09 -24.50 -8.25
CA GLY A 195 22.55 -25.50 -9.16
C GLY A 195 22.11 -24.90 -10.50
N THR A 196 20.85 -25.11 -10.87
CA THR A 196 20.27 -24.64 -12.14
C THR A 196 19.28 -23.49 -11.97
N LYS A 197 19.32 -22.74 -10.86
CA LYS A 197 18.41 -21.61 -10.62
C LYS A 197 18.75 -20.42 -11.51
N THR A 198 17.72 -19.78 -12.06
CA THR A 198 17.86 -18.48 -12.74
C THR A 198 18.08 -17.34 -11.74
N PHE A 199 18.57 -16.19 -12.23
CA PHE A 199 18.77 -14.98 -11.43
C PHE A 199 17.49 -14.54 -10.70
N ASP A 200 16.36 -14.51 -11.40
CA ASP A 200 15.07 -14.08 -10.84
C ASP A 200 14.47 -15.08 -9.85
N GLU A 201 14.81 -16.37 -9.92
CA GLU A 201 14.41 -17.37 -8.92
C GLU A 201 15.25 -17.21 -7.66
N TYR A 202 16.56 -17.11 -7.79
CA TYR A 202 17.45 -16.90 -6.64
C TYR A 202 17.17 -15.56 -5.95
N LEU A 203 16.87 -14.49 -6.70
CA LEU A 203 16.55 -13.17 -6.14
C LEU A 203 15.24 -13.17 -5.33
N LYS A 204 14.25 -14.00 -5.68
CA LYS A 204 13.01 -14.17 -4.88
C LYS A 204 13.28 -14.89 -3.56
N ASP A 205 14.16 -15.89 -3.57
CA ASP A 205 14.57 -16.62 -2.36
C ASP A 205 15.54 -15.80 -1.48
N TYR A 206 16.25 -14.82 -2.06
CA TYR A 206 17.28 -14.04 -1.37
C TYR A 206 16.69 -13.02 -0.39
N LEU A 207 16.49 -13.49 0.85
CA LEU A 207 15.91 -12.75 1.99
C LEU A 207 16.42 -11.29 2.17
N PRO A 208 17.71 -10.94 1.94
CA PRO A 208 18.14 -9.54 2.03
C PRO A 208 17.53 -8.63 0.95
N ALA A 209 17.27 -9.11 -0.27
CA ALA A 209 16.63 -8.31 -1.32
C ALA A 209 15.10 -8.23 -1.16
N THR A 210 14.46 -9.27 -0.62
CA THR A 210 13.01 -9.30 -0.40
C THR A 210 12.56 -8.67 0.92
N ASN A 211 13.48 -8.13 1.72
CA ASN A 211 13.17 -7.48 2.99
C ASN A 211 12.40 -6.14 2.78
N PRO A 212 11.11 -6.03 3.20
CA PRO A 212 10.31 -4.82 2.99
C PRO A 212 10.73 -3.62 3.87
N ASN A 213 11.70 -3.80 4.76
CA ASN A 213 12.26 -2.77 5.64
C ASN A 213 13.69 -2.37 5.24
N LEU A 214 14.16 -2.76 4.03
CA LEU A 214 15.52 -2.53 3.56
C LEU A 214 15.98 -1.06 3.66
N GLY A 215 15.09 -0.10 3.34
CA GLY A 215 15.39 1.34 3.47
C GLY A 215 15.72 1.73 4.91
N THR A 216 14.82 1.41 5.85
CA THR A 216 15.01 1.64 7.30
C THR A 216 16.28 0.96 7.81
N LEU A 217 16.60 -0.21 7.26
CA LEU A 217 17.76 -1.02 7.63
C LEU A 217 19.10 -0.38 7.17
N PHE A 218 19.10 0.32 6.03
CA PHE A 218 20.20 1.18 5.58
C PHE A 218 20.12 2.63 6.12
N GLY A 219 19.26 2.90 7.11
CA GLY A 219 19.11 4.23 7.71
C GLY A 219 18.42 5.27 6.83
N ILE A 220 17.76 4.85 5.74
CA ILE A 220 16.96 5.72 4.87
C ILE A 220 15.59 5.95 5.52
N GLU A 221 15.16 7.21 5.63
CA GLU A 221 13.88 7.58 6.25
C GLU A 221 12.68 7.22 5.35
N THR A 222 12.19 5.98 5.47
CA THR A 222 11.12 5.40 4.64
C THR A 222 9.75 6.08 4.76
N ASP A 223 9.58 6.90 5.79
CA ASP A 223 8.30 7.51 6.14
C ASP A 223 8.15 8.91 5.51
N LEU A 224 9.25 9.49 5.03
CA LEU A 224 9.26 10.69 4.21
C LEU A 224 9.06 10.34 2.73
N PRO A 225 8.19 11.07 1.99
CA PRO A 225 7.95 10.81 0.58
C PRO A 225 9.04 11.44 -0.30
N ILE A 226 10.24 10.87 -0.27
CA ILE A 226 11.36 11.32 -1.09
C ILE A 226 11.07 11.02 -2.57
N SER A 227 11.04 12.05 -3.40
CA SER A 227 10.89 11.94 -4.86
C SER A 227 11.83 12.89 -5.58
N PHE A 228 12.59 12.36 -6.54
CA PHE A 228 13.43 13.13 -7.46
C PHE A 228 12.65 13.73 -8.63
N LEU A 229 11.37 13.37 -8.80
CA LEU A 229 10.48 13.98 -9.79
C LEU A 229 9.96 15.32 -9.24
N HIS A 230 10.28 16.42 -9.94
CA HIS A 230 9.98 17.79 -9.51
C HIS A 230 8.51 18.00 -9.10
N ASP A 231 7.56 17.49 -9.90
CA ASP A 231 6.12 17.60 -9.67
C ASP A 231 5.58 16.75 -8.49
N LEU A 232 6.42 15.86 -7.94
CA LEU A 232 6.10 14.97 -6.81
C LEU A 232 7.00 15.26 -5.59
N LYS A 233 7.85 16.28 -5.66
CA LYS A 233 8.64 16.74 -4.54
C LYS A 233 7.73 17.49 -3.56
N ASP A 234 8.00 17.38 -2.26
CA ASP A 234 7.35 18.14 -1.19
C ASP A 234 5.80 18.03 -1.14
N THR A 235 5.22 17.01 -1.81
CA THR A 235 3.77 16.76 -1.83
C THR A 235 3.35 15.97 -0.59
N ASP A 236 2.18 16.25 0.01
CA ASP A 236 1.63 15.40 1.07
C ASP A 236 1.09 14.08 0.48
N PHE A 237 1.64 12.96 0.94
CA PHE A 237 1.24 11.61 0.54
C PHE A 237 0.57 10.80 1.67
N SER A 238 0.09 11.46 2.73
CA SER A 238 -0.62 10.87 3.89
C SER A 238 -2.01 10.26 3.59
N SER A 239 -2.20 9.75 2.36
CA SER A 239 -3.43 9.10 1.91
C SER A 239 -3.61 7.71 2.53
N LYS A 240 -4.84 7.45 2.99
CA LYS A 240 -5.31 6.18 3.58
C LYS A 240 -5.02 4.91 2.75
N TYR A 241 -4.75 5.08 1.45
CA TYR A 241 -4.54 4.00 0.48
C TYR A 241 -3.06 3.76 0.12
N ARG A 242 -2.10 4.41 0.79
CA ARG A 242 -0.67 4.36 0.45
C ARG A 242 0.16 3.55 1.47
N ALA A 243 1.28 2.99 1.01
CA ALA A 243 2.08 2.03 1.76
C ALA A 243 2.50 2.45 3.19
N PRO A 244 2.91 3.70 3.49
CA PRO A 244 3.26 4.10 4.86
C PRO A 244 2.06 4.05 5.82
N TYR A 245 0.89 4.57 5.39
CA TYR A 245 -0.35 4.47 6.17
C TYR A 245 -0.77 3.00 6.37
N ILE A 246 -0.68 2.19 5.31
CA ILE A 246 -1.00 0.76 5.37
C ILE A 246 -0.06 0.04 6.36
N ARG A 247 1.24 0.34 6.34
CA ARG A 247 2.24 -0.20 7.27
C ARG A 247 1.99 0.23 8.71
N HIS A 248 1.66 1.51 8.96
CA HIS A 248 1.24 1.98 10.27
C HIS A 248 0.01 1.20 10.78
N LYS A 249 -1.02 1.06 9.93
CA LYS A 249 -2.25 0.33 10.27
C LYS A 249 -1.99 -1.16 10.52
N GLN A 250 -1.11 -1.78 9.73
CA GLN A 250 -0.65 -3.17 9.94
C GLN A 250 0.12 -3.33 11.26
N ASN A 251 1.00 -2.38 11.62
CA ASN A 251 1.73 -2.41 12.89
C ASN A 251 0.79 -2.22 14.08
N GLU A 252 -0.19 -1.33 13.99
CA GLU A 252 -1.25 -1.14 14.98
C GLU A 252 -2.04 -2.45 15.20
N ASP A 253 -2.55 -3.06 14.12
CA ASP A 253 -3.35 -4.30 14.18
C ASP A 253 -2.51 -5.51 14.64
N LEU A 254 -1.25 -5.60 14.23
CA LEU A 254 -0.31 -6.62 14.69
C LEU A 254 0.03 -6.44 16.17
N SER A 255 0.28 -5.21 16.62
CA SER A 255 0.50 -4.88 18.02
C SER A 255 -0.71 -5.25 18.87
N MET A 256 -1.93 -4.94 18.43
CA MET A 256 -3.18 -5.37 19.07
C MET A 256 -3.32 -6.90 19.12
N SER A 257 -2.95 -7.60 18.05
CA SER A 257 -2.95 -9.08 18.00
C SER A 257 -1.94 -9.70 18.99
N VAL A 258 -0.78 -9.07 19.20
CA VAL A 258 0.21 -9.51 20.20
C VAL A 258 -0.25 -9.14 21.62
N ALA A 259 -0.78 -7.94 21.84
CA ALA A 259 -1.31 -7.50 23.14
C ALA A 259 -2.45 -8.42 23.64
N LYS A 260 -3.33 -8.88 22.74
CA LYS A 260 -4.38 -9.86 23.08
C LYS A 260 -3.81 -11.15 23.69
N ARG A 261 -2.67 -11.65 23.20
CA ARG A 261 -1.98 -12.83 23.78
C ARG A 261 -1.47 -12.55 25.20
N GLY A 262 -1.05 -11.31 25.47
CA GLY A 262 -0.72 -10.84 26.82
C GLY A 262 -1.94 -10.89 27.75
N VAL A 263 -3.10 -10.40 27.30
CA VAL A 263 -4.35 -10.48 28.07
C VAL A 263 -4.77 -11.93 28.34
N ASP A 264 -4.65 -12.82 27.35
CA ASP A 264 -4.93 -14.24 27.51
C ASP A 264 -3.93 -14.93 28.49
N LYS A 265 -2.69 -14.43 28.59
CA LYS A 265 -1.73 -14.85 29.62
C LYS A 265 -2.05 -14.30 31.02
N ILE A 266 -2.54 -13.06 31.18
CA ILE A 266 -3.08 -12.58 32.46
C ILE A 266 -4.23 -13.48 32.93
N ARG A 267 -5.14 -13.87 32.03
CA ARG A 267 -6.28 -14.77 32.34
C ARG A 267 -5.83 -16.16 32.82
N GLY A 268 -4.65 -16.63 32.40
CA GLY A 268 -4.04 -17.87 32.88
C GLY A 268 -3.23 -17.71 34.18
N GLY A 269 -3.07 -16.49 34.71
CA GLY A 269 -2.21 -16.19 35.86
C GLY A 269 -0.74 -15.91 35.51
N ASP A 270 -0.32 -16.13 34.26
CA ASP A 270 1.05 -15.98 33.74
C ASP A 270 1.45 -14.50 33.55
N ASN A 271 1.33 -13.67 34.58
CA ASN A 271 1.58 -12.22 34.49
C ASN A 271 2.98 -11.89 33.94
N ALA A 272 4.02 -12.70 34.26
CA ALA A 272 5.37 -12.49 33.75
C ALA A 272 5.48 -12.70 32.22
N VAL A 273 4.79 -13.72 31.68
CA VAL A 273 4.73 -13.97 30.22
C VAL A 273 3.86 -12.93 29.53
N ALA A 274 2.82 -12.43 30.22
CA ALA A 274 2.01 -11.33 29.72
C ALA A 274 2.83 -10.06 29.49
N VAL A 275 3.69 -9.66 30.44
CA VAL A 275 4.62 -8.51 30.27
C VAL A 275 5.52 -8.67 29.04
N GLN A 276 6.04 -9.88 28.76
CA GLN A 276 6.81 -10.13 27.54
C GLN A 276 6.00 -9.90 26.26
N HIS A 277 4.74 -10.33 26.22
CA HIS A 277 3.85 -10.05 25.09
C HIS A 277 3.56 -8.55 24.94
N PHE A 278 3.28 -7.82 26.02
CA PHE A 278 3.04 -6.37 25.94
C PHE A 278 4.29 -5.58 25.55
N ASN A 279 5.47 -5.95 26.05
CA ASN A 279 6.74 -5.38 25.60
C ASN A 279 6.93 -5.55 24.09
N LYS A 280 6.66 -6.76 23.55
CA LYS A 280 6.71 -7.01 22.10
C LYS A 280 5.65 -6.21 21.33
N ALA A 281 4.44 -6.05 21.87
CA ALA A 281 3.40 -5.22 21.25
C ALA A 281 3.83 -3.74 21.16
N LEU A 282 4.44 -3.20 22.22
CA LEU A 282 4.93 -1.82 22.29
C LEU A 282 6.17 -1.59 21.42
N THR A 283 7.01 -2.62 21.23
CA THR A 283 8.12 -2.59 20.25
C THR A 283 7.62 -2.50 18.80
N ILE A 284 6.41 -3.01 18.52
CA ILE A 284 5.77 -2.95 17.19
C ILE A 284 5.00 -1.64 16.98
N TYR A 285 4.34 -1.14 18.03
CA TYR A 285 3.63 0.14 18.04
C TYR A 285 3.56 0.70 19.47
N GLU A 286 4.41 1.69 19.74
CA GLU A 286 4.60 2.30 21.07
C GLU A 286 3.30 2.89 21.64
N LYS A 287 2.47 3.50 20.78
CA LYS A 287 1.24 4.18 21.17
C LYS A 287 0.04 3.23 21.36
N ASN A 288 0.29 1.93 21.59
CA ASN A 288 -0.77 0.96 21.87
C ASN A 288 -1.27 1.09 23.32
N ILE A 289 -2.38 1.83 23.46
CA ILE A 289 -3.06 2.08 24.75
C ILE A 289 -3.43 0.78 25.47
N GLU A 290 -3.94 -0.24 24.76
CA GLU A 290 -4.36 -1.51 25.39
C GLU A 290 -3.16 -2.40 25.76
N ALA A 291 -2.01 -2.24 25.09
CA ALA A 291 -0.76 -2.87 25.52
C ALA A 291 -0.17 -2.21 26.77
N LEU A 292 -0.22 -0.87 26.87
CA LEU A 292 0.16 -0.14 28.09
C LEU A 292 -0.74 -0.52 29.28
N VAL A 293 -2.06 -0.45 29.10
CA VAL A 293 -3.05 -0.84 30.14
C VAL A 293 -2.91 -2.32 30.53
N GLY A 294 -2.68 -3.20 29.56
CA GLY A 294 -2.42 -4.62 29.82
C GLY A 294 -1.13 -4.87 30.59
N ARG A 295 -0.03 -4.19 30.24
CA ARG A 295 1.25 -4.28 30.96
C ARG A 295 1.13 -3.75 32.38
N ALA A 296 0.44 -2.63 32.56
CA ALA A 296 0.13 -2.08 33.87
C ALA A 296 -0.68 -3.03 34.74
N ALA A 297 -1.72 -3.68 34.20
CA ALA A 297 -2.49 -4.68 34.92
C ALA A 297 -1.62 -5.88 35.35
N ALA A 298 -0.72 -6.35 34.48
CA ALA A 298 0.23 -7.40 34.82
C ALA A 298 1.23 -6.97 35.92
N TYR A 299 1.74 -5.74 35.88
CA TYR A 299 2.60 -5.19 36.94
C TYR A 299 1.86 -4.99 38.28
N ALA A 300 0.61 -4.50 38.25
CA ALA A 300 -0.21 -4.35 39.45
C ALA A 300 -0.51 -5.72 40.11
N ASN A 301 -0.74 -6.76 39.32
CA ASN A 301 -0.88 -8.14 39.80
C ASN A 301 0.40 -8.70 40.45
N MET A 302 1.58 -8.15 40.14
CA MET A 302 2.86 -8.47 40.81
C MET A 302 3.19 -7.56 42.01
N GLY A 303 2.36 -6.56 42.30
CA GLY A 303 2.65 -5.52 43.30
C GLY A 303 3.64 -4.43 42.84
N HIS A 304 3.97 -4.37 41.56
CA HIS A 304 4.86 -3.37 40.96
C HIS A 304 4.10 -2.07 40.60
N TYR A 305 3.39 -1.49 41.58
CA TYR A 305 2.42 -0.41 41.36
C TYR A 305 3.00 0.85 40.69
N ASN A 306 4.22 1.28 41.01
CA ASN A 306 4.87 2.42 40.33
C ASN A 306 5.10 2.19 38.82
N LEU A 307 5.39 0.96 38.39
CA LEU A 307 5.51 0.63 36.96
C LEU A 307 4.13 0.62 36.28
N ALA A 308 3.11 0.12 36.98
CA ALA A 308 1.73 0.17 36.51
C ALA A 308 1.21 1.62 36.38
N GLU A 309 1.48 2.48 37.35
CA GLU A 309 1.14 3.91 37.30
C GLU A 309 1.84 4.59 36.11
N THR A 310 3.12 4.32 35.88
CA THR A 310 3.89 4.89 34.76
C THR A 310 3.27 4.52 33.40
N ASP A 311 2.92 3.25 33.20
CA ASP A 311 2.25 2.78 31.98
C ASP A 311 0.83 3.36 31.82
N LEU A 312 0.11 3.61 32.93
CA LEU A 312 -1.24 4.15 32.91
C LEU A 312 -1.27 5.67 32.69
N ASP A 313 -0.31 6.42 33.25
CA ASP A 313 -0.12 7.83 32.91
C ASP A 313 0.27 7.99 31.44
N ALA A 314 1.13 7.11 30.89
CA ALA A 314 1.43 7.09 29.45
C ALA A 314 0.17 6.77 28.59
N ALA A 315 -0.64 5.80 29.00
CA ALA A 315 -1.90 5.48 28.32
C ALA A 315 -2.92 6.65 28.36
N LEU A 316 -2.96 7.40 29.47
CA LEU A 316 -3.83 8.56 29.64
C LEU A 316 -3.28 9.82 28.93
N ALA A 317 -1.97 9.94 28.74
CA ALA A 317 -1.37 10.97 27.91
C ALA A 317 -1.75 10.80 26.42
N ILE A 318 -1.89 9.55 25.94
CA ILE A 318 -2.41 9.25 24.61
C ILE A 318 -3.93 9.47 24.54
N ASN A 319 -4.68 9.07 25.58
CA ASN A 319 -6.13 9.30 25.65
C ASN A 319 -6.66 9.44 27.09
N ALA A 320 -6.81 10.67 27.55
CA ALA A 320 -7.31 10.99 28.89
C ALA A 320 -8.78 10.58 29.15
N SER A 321 -9.53 10.21 28.11
CA SER A 321 -10.88 9.66 28.23
C SER A 321 -10.91 8.12 28.36
N HIS A 322 -9.77 7.44 28.24
CA HIS A 322 -9.73 5.98 28.13
C HIS A 322 -10.21 5.27 29.39
N MET A 323 -11.42 4.70 29.32
CA MET A 323 -12.14 4.19 30.49
C MET A 323 -11.43 3.01 31.18
N ASN A 324 -10.77 2.12 30.43
CA ASN A 324 -9.98 1.04 31.00
C ASN A 324 -8.77 1.60 31.78
N ALA A 325 -8.01 2.53 31.19
CA ALA A 325 -6.86 3.15 31.85
C ALA A 325 -7.26 3.88 33.15
N ARG A 326 -8.34 4.67 33.13
CA ARG A 326 -8.85 5.37 34.32
C ARG A 326 -9.25 4.39 35.44
N ASN A 327 -9.92 3.30 35.10
CA ASN A 327 -10.34 2.29 36.08
C ASN A 327 -9.13 1.53 36.68
N TYR A 328 -8.16 1.11 35.85
CA TYR A 328 -6.95 0.45 36.34
C TYR A 328 -6.06 1.40 37.15
N MET A 329 -6.01 2.70 36.82
CA MET A 329 -5.28 3.71 37.60
C MET A 329 -5.88 3.88 38.99
N ILE A 330 -7.20 4.06 39.10
CA ILE A 330 -7.91 4.11 40.38
C ILE A 330 -7.61 2.88 41.23
N GLU A 331 -7.67 1.68 40.66
CA GLU A 331 -7.39 0.46 41.43
C GLU A 331 -5.91 0.36 41.83
N THR A 332 -4.97 0.68 40.92
CA THR A 332 -3.52 0.68 41.20
C THR A 332 -3.18 1.62 42.35
N LEU A 333 -3.68 2.86 42.30
CA LEU A 333 -3.50 3.86 43.35
C LEU A 333 -4.12 3.43 44.68
N LEU A 334 -5.31 2.82 44.67
CA LEU A 334 -5.98 2.34 45.88
C LEU A 334 -5.29 1.15 46.54
N GLN A 335 -4.67 0.25 45.76
CA GLN A 335 -3.92 -0.88 46.34
C GLN A 335 -2.54 -0.42 46.83
N GLU A 336 -1.87 0.49 46.12
CA GLU A 336 -0.62 1.07 46.60
C GLU A 336 -0.81 1.93 47.84
N ALA A 337 -1.84 2.76 47.91
CA ALA A 337 -2.12 3.59 49.08
C ALA A 337 -2.30 2.75 50.36
N LYS A 338 -3.01 1.61 50.28
CA LYS A 338 -3.10 0.66 51.41
C LYS A 338 -1.74 0.08 51.80
N ARG A 339 -0.94 -0.37 50.83
CA ARG A 339 0.41 -0.89 51.09
C ARG A 339 1.30 0.16 51.76
N LEU A 340 1.14 1.43 51.39
CA LEU A 340 1.85 2.56 52.00
C LEU A 340 1.32 2.87 53.41
N GLU A 341 0.00 2.77 53.65
CA GLU A 341 -0.63 2.87 54.97
C GLU A 341 -0.14 1.74 55.91
N GLU A 342 -0.12 0.50 55.45
CA GLU A 342 0.45 -0.68 56.12
C GLU A 342 1.96 -0.51 56.41
N ALA A 343 2.70 0.11 55.50
CA ALA A 343 4.12 0.46 55.67
C ALA A 343 4.36 1.76 56.48
N GLY A 344 3.32 2.39 57.03
CA GLY A 344 3.41 3.62 57.84
C GLY A 344 3.71 4.91 57.05
N LYS A 345 3.86 4.85 55.72
CA LYS A 345 4.16 5.97 54.81
C LYS A 345 2.89 6.80 54.52
N LYS A 346 2.33 7.42 55.55
CA LYS A 346 1.02 8.10 55.50
C LYS A 346 0.93 9.22 54.45
N ASP A 347 1.98 10.01 54.25
CA ASP A 347 1.96 11.12 53.30
C ASP A 347 1.98 10.65 51.84
N GLU A 348 2.75 9.60 51.54
CA GLU A 348 2.73 8.94 50.22
C GLU A 348 1.36 8.28 49.96
N ALA A 349 0.77 7.61 50.98
CA ALA A 349 -0.56 7.03 50.88
C ALA A 349 -1.64 8.09 50.61
N LYS A 350 -1.57 9.23 51.30
CA LYS A 350 -2.47 10.38 51.11
C LYS A 350 -2.43 10.90 49.68
N ALA A 351 -1.22 11.15 49.13
CA ALA A 351 -1.06 11.64 47.77
C ALA A 351 -1.65 10.67 46.71
N LYS A 352 -1.51 9.35 46.90
CA LYS A 352 -2.09 8.32 46.01
C LYS A 352 -3.62 8.29 46.09
N TYR A 353 -4.21 8.44 47.29
CA TYR A 353 -5.67 8.60 47.44
C TYR A 353 -6.19 9.89 46.78
N GLU A 354 -5.48 11.01 46.93
CA GLU A 354 -5.85 12.29 46.30
C GLU A 354 -5.76 12.21 44.77
N LYS A 355 -4.70 11.63 44.20
CA LYS A 355 -4.60 11.38 42.74
C LYS A 355 -5.77 10.51 42.25
N SER A 356 -6.17 9.49 43.00
CA SER A 356 -7.34 8.66 42.64
C SER A 356 -8.64 9.47 42.57
N LEU A 357 -8.84 10.45 43.47
CA LEU A 357 -10.06 11.28 43.49
C LEU A 357 -10.14 12.24 42.31
N THR A 358 -9.01 12.78 41.84
CA THR A 358 -9.00 13.64 40.63
C THR A 358 -9.48 12.92 39.37
N ILE A 359 -9.34 11.59 39.32
CA ILE A 359 -9.82 10.77 38.21
C ILE A 359 -11.32 10.46 38.38
N LYS A 360 -11.78 10.22 39.61
CA LYS A 360 -13.18 9.91 39.97
C LYS A 360 -13.37 9.92 41.49
N ASP A 361 -14.51 10.45 41.96
CA ASP A 361 -14.99 10.24 43.33
C ASP A 361 -15.21 8.74 43.64
N ASP A 362 -14.19 8.09 44.19
CA ASP A 362 -14.28 6.74 44.75
C ASP A 362 -14.40 6.80 46.28
N ILE A 363 -15.48 6.22 46.79
CA ILE A 363 -15.78 6.15 48.24
C ILE A 363 -14.65 5.45 49.02
N ARG A 364 -13.90 4.56 48.36
CA ARG A 364 -12.75 3.86 48.95
C ARG A 364 -11.60 4.83 49.26
N ALA A 365 -11.30 5.77 48.36
CA ALA A 365 -10.27 6.80 48.59
C ALA A 365 -10.71 7.79 49.68
N LEU A 366 -11.99 8.24 49.65
CA LEU A 366 -12.55 9.10 50.70
C LEU A 366 -12.52 8.47 52.10
N ASN A 367 -12.66 7.14 52.19
CA ASN A 367 -12.57 6.42 53.46
C ASN A 367 -11.11 6.21 53.90
N GLY A 368 -10.19 5.93 52.96
CA GLY A 368 -8.74 5.85 53.24
C GLY A 368 -8.19 7.16 53.81
N LEU A 369 -8.52 8.30 53.18
CA LEU A 369 -8.15 9.63 53.70
C LEU A 369 -8.67 9.87 55.12
N LYS A 370 -9.94 9.54 55.39
CA LYS A 370 -10.53 9.66 56.74
C LYS A 370 -9.91 8.72 57.77
N ASN A 371 -9.39 7.57 57.35
CA ASN A 371 -8.66 6.66 58.25
C ASN A 371 -7.25 7.20 58.56
N LEU A 372 -6.56 7.76 57.57
CA LEU A 372 -5.26 8.44 57.77
C LEU A 372 -5.39 9.65 58.72
N GLU A 373 -6.48 10.42 58.61
CA GLU A 373 -6.82 11.56 59.49
C GLU A 373 -7.26 11.12 60.91
N ARG A 374 -7.86 9.93 61.04
CA ARG A 374 -8.31 9.38 62.33
C ARG A 374 -7.15 8.84 63.16
N SER A 375 -6.54 9.73 63.92
CA SER A 375 -5.74 9.36 65.10
C SER A 375 -6.62 8.63 66.15
N PRO A 376 -6.07 7.68 66.93
CA PRO A 376 -6.84 6.68 67.69
C PRO A 376 -7.39 7.20 69.03
N SER A 377 -8.02 8.38 69.04
CA SER A 377 -8.40 9.11 70.25
C SER A 377 -9.89 9.40 70.42
N VAL A 378 -10.77 8.94 69.50
CA VAL A 378 -12.23 9.05 69.65
C VAL A 378 -12.94 7.78 69.15
N GLU A 379 -13.00 6.77 70.01
CA GLU A 379 -14.08 5.79 70.03
C GLU A 379 -14.97 6.00 71.28
N VAL A 380 -16.09 5.28 71.32
CA VAL A 380 -17.11 5.20 72.39
C VAL A 380 -18.29 6.19 72.26
N VAL A 381 -19.49 5.65 72.56
CA VAL A 381 -20.85 6.24 72.49
C VAL A 381 -21.41 6.54 71.08
N GLU A 382 -22.07 5.54 70.47
CA GLU A 382 -23.53 5.62 70.24
C GLU A 382 -24.15 4.24 69.93
N ILE A 383 -24.38 3.42 70.97
CA ILE A 383 -25.22 2.21 70.87
C ILE A 383 -26.31 2.28 71.95
N LYS A 384 -27.48 2.84 71.60
CA LYS A 384 -28.79 2.72 72.31
C LYS A 384 -29.87 3.58 71.62
N ASN A 385 -30.43 3.18 70.45
CA ASN A 385 -31.74 3.69 69.95
C ASN A 385 -32.29 3.01 68.67
N ASP A 386 -32.38 1.67 68.60
CA ASP A 386 -32.86 0.96 67.38
C ASP A 386 -34.27 0.33 67.45
N ASN A 387 -34.84 0.07 68.64
CA ASN A 387 -36.12 -0.64 68.76
C ASN A 387 -37.35 0.15 68.25
N ALA A 388 -37.24 1.47 68.05
CA ALA A 388 -38.27 2.27 67.37
C ALA A 388 -38.07 2.32 65.83
N LYS A 389 -36.82 2.32 65.35
CA LYS A 389 -36.49 2.54 63.93
C LYS A 389 -36.85 1.36 63.03
N ALA A 390 -36.88 0.14 63.57
CA ALA A 390 -37.16 -1.08 62.80
C ALA A 390 -38.53 -1.08 62.08
N LYS A 391 -39.58 -0.49 62.68
CA LYS A 391 -40.94 -0.48 62.11
C LYS A 391 -41.10 0.53 60.95
N ASN A 392 -40.41 1.67 61.02
CA ASN A 392 -40.33 2.64 59.91
C ASN A 392 -39.39 2.15 58.79
N ARG A 393 -38.20 1.61 59.13
CA ARG A 393 -37.24 1.07 58.14
C ARG A 393 -37.90 0.08 57.17
N LYS A 394 -38.76 -0.84 57.64
CA LYS A 394 -39.51 -1.77 56.75
C LYS A 394 -40.51 -1.06 55.82
N ARG A 395 -41.19 -0.01 56.29
CA ARG A 395 -42.14 0.79 55.47
C ARG A 395 -41.42 1.67 54.45
N GLU A 396 -40.25 2.20 54.78
CA GLU A 396 -39.42 2.98 53.87
C GLU A 396 -38.66 2.10 52.87
N GLN A 397 -38.14 0.94 53.29
CA GLN A 397 -37.54 -0.04 52.39
C GLN A 397 -38.54 -0.52 51.32
N SER A 398 -39.79 -0.82 51.72
CA SER A 398 -40.86 -1.14 50.76
C SER A 398 -41.09 -0.01 49.73
N ARG A 399 -41.17 1.25 50.19
CA ARG A 399 -41.37 2.43 49.32
C ARG A 399 -40.15 2.76 48.44
N THR A 400 -38.93 2.51 48.91
CA THR A 400 -37.70 2.72 48.14
C THR A 400 -37.47 1.61 47.11
N VAL A 401 -37.82 0.36 47.43
CA VAL A 401 -37.83 -0.76 46.48
C VAL A 401 -38.84 -0.49 45.35
N ASP A 402 -40.09 -0.13 45.63
CA ASP A 402 -41.05 0.23 44.58
C ASP A 402 -40.58 1.44 43.75
N LYS A 403 -40.02 2.50 44.37
CA LYS A 403 -39.40 3.60 43.62
C LYS A 403 -38.23 3.14 42.74
N GLN A 404 -37.36 2.23 43.21
CA GLN A 404 -36.26 1.67 42.41
C GLN A 404 -36.78 0.77 41.29
N GLN A 405 -37.81 -0.04 41.54
CA GLN A 405 -38.39 -0.97 40.58
C GLN A 405 -39.18 -0.24 39.49
N ARG A 406 -39.88 0.87 39.82
CA ARG A 406 -40.42 1.83 38.85
C ARG A 406 -39.30 2.54 38.06
N ARG A 407 -38.21 2.98 38.70
CA ARG A 407 -37.02 3.54 38.01
C ARG A 407 -36.25 2.51 37.17
N LYS A 408 -36.41 1.21 37.43
CA LYS A 408 -35.90 0.14 36.57
C LYS A 408 -36.82 -0.04 35.37
N ARG A 409 -38.11 -0.33 35.59
CA ARG A 409 -39.13 -0.44 34.52
C ARG A 409 -39.13 0.75 33.56
N ARG A 410 -38.96 1.98 34.07
CA ARG A 410 -38.87 3.18 33.24
C ARG A 410 -37.62 3.18 32.34
N ARG A 411 -36.45 2.81 32.85
CA ARG A 411 -35.22 2.67 32.04
C ARG A 411 -35.27 1.48 31.09
N ASP A 412 -35.92 0.40 31.48
CA ASP A 412 -36.14 -0.77 30.63
C ASP A 412 -37.10 -0.42 29.46
N ALA A 413 -38.13 0.41 29.71
CA ALA A 413 -39.04 0.94 28.68
C ALA A 413 -38.41 2.04 27.81
N GLU A 414 -37.59 2.93 28.40
CA GLU A 414 -36.80 3.92 27.65
C GLU A 414 -35.82 3.21 26.69
N LYS A 415 -35.16 2.12 27.16
CA LYS A 415 -34.37 1.24 26.29
C LYS A 415 -35.20 0.48 25.26
N LEU A 416 -36.41 0.04 25.58
CA LEU A 416 -37.27 -0.63 24.61
C LEU A 416 -37.67 0.33 23.49
N ALA A 417 -38.05 1.57 23.82
CA ALA A 417 -38.34 2.62 22.84
C ALA A 417 -37.09 3.05 22.03
N GLU A 418 -35.89 3.00 22.64
CA GLU A 418 -34.61 3.21 21.96
C GLU A 418 -34.31 2.06 20.97
N TYR A 419 -34.52 0.80 21.37
CA TYR A 419 -34.44 -0.36 20.48
C TYR A 419 -35.52 -0.33 19.38
N GLU A 420 -36.75 0.09 19.67
CA GLU A 420 -37.81 0.23 18.66
C GLU A 420 -37.50 1.34 17.66
N ARG A 421 -36.96 2.48 18.12
CA ARG A 421 -36.40 3.53 17.25
C ARG A 421 -35.24 3.00 16.41
N PHE A 422 -34.30 2.29 17.01
CA PHE A 422 -33.17 1.69 16.29
C PHE A 422 -33.62 0.60 15.29
N ILE A 423 -34.68 -0.15 15.60
CA ILE A 423 -35.31 -1.11 14.67
C ILE A 423 -36.07 -0.38 13.56
N ALA A 424 -36.71 0.75 13.83
CA ALA A 424 -37.33 1.60 12.81
C ALA A 424 -36.28 2.26 11.90
N GLU A 425 -35.16 2.71 12.48
CA GLU A 425 -34.00 3.26 11.76
C GLU A 425 -33.28 2.17 10.95
N LEU A 426 -33.16 0.95 11.48
CA LEU A 426 -32.69 -0.21 10.72
C LEU A 426 -33.68 -0.60 9.61
N LYS A 427 -34.99 -0.41 9.79
CA LYS A 427 -35.99 -0.64 8.74
C LYS A 427 -35.97 0.44 7.65
N SER A 428 -35.77 1.71 7.98
CA SER A 428 -35.56 2.76 6.96
C SER A 428 -34.21 2.60 6.26
N LYS A 429 -33.15 2.27 6.99
CA LYS A 429 -31.85 1.85 6.41
C LYS A 429 -31.97 0.56 5.58
N LYS A 430 -32.91 -0.33 5.88
CA LYS A 430 -33.22 -1.51 5.04
C LYS A 430 -33.99 -1.14 3.76
N LEU A 431 -34.70 -0.02 3.74
CA LEU A 431 -35.26 0.56 2.52
C LEU A 431 -34.14 1.10 1.62
N TYR A 432 -33.17 1.83 2.19
CA TYR A 432 -31.91 2.20 1.51
C TYR A 432 -31.00 1.01 1.15
N LEU A 433 -31.28 -0.20 1.68
CA LEU A 433 -30.60 -1.45 1.31
C LEU A 433 -31.37 -2.25 0.24
N LEU A 434 -32.50 -1.72 -0.23
CA LEU A 434 -33.35 -2.29 -1.28
C LEU A 434 -33.42 -1.41 -2.53
N GLU A 435 -32.89 -0.19 -2.50
CA GLU A 435 -32.31 0.40 -3.70
C GLU A 435 -31.22 -0.56 -4.21
N ALA A 436 -31.43 -1.14 -5.39
CA ALA A 436 -30.36 -1.85 -6.07
C ALA A 436 -29.26 -0.83 -6.35
N ILE A 437 -28.13 -0.93 -5.65
CA ILE A 437 -27.10 0.12 -5.69
C ILE A 437 -26.65 0.30 -7.14
N MET A 438 -27.09 1.40 -7.75
CA MET A 438 -26.62 1.90 -9.04
C MET A 438 -25.21 2.42 -8.85
N ILE A 439 -24.25 1.48 -8.79
CA ILE A 439 -22.84 1.80 -8.61
C ILE A 439 -22.42 2.65 -9.81
N SER A 440 -22.01 3.89 -9.53
CA SER A 440 -21.62 4.86 -10.55
C SER A 440 -20.14 5.23 -10.41
N GLU A 441 -19.36 4.83 -11.41
CA GLU A 441 -17.93 5.09 -11.51
C GLU A 441 -17.71 6.36 -12.31
N ARG A 442 -17.07 7.37 -11.70
CA ARG A 442 -16.91 8.69 -12.32
C ARG A 442 -15.51 8.86 -12.90
N ILE A 443 -15.39 8.74 -14.22
CA ILE A 443 -14.11 8.76 -14.94
C ILE A 443 -13.71 10.21 -15.26
N GLU A 444 -12.54 10.62 -14.77
CA GLU A 444 -11.96 11.95 -15.02
C GLU A 444 -10.94 11.93 -16.15
N VAL A 445 -11.30 12.55 -17.28
CA VAL A 445 -10.40 12.68 -18.43
C VAL A 445 -9.61 13.99 -18.37
N GLY A 446 -10.28 15.10 -18.03
CA GLY A 446 -9.66 16.41 -17.79
C GLY A 446 -10.18 17.56 -18.68
N ARG A 447 -11.06 17.26 -19.64
CA ARG A 447 -11.80 18.23 -20.48
C ARG A 447 -13.22 17.71 -20.77
N CYS A 448 -14.11 18.57 -21.25
CA CYS A 448 -15.35 18.13 -21.90
C CYS A 448 -14.99 17.38 -23.21
N LEU A 449 -15.69 16.28 -23.51
CA LEU A 449 -15.38 15.43 -24.67
C LEU A 449 -16.37 15.66 -25.82
N CYS A 450 -15.85 15.74 -27.05
CA CYS A 450 -16.69 15.65 -28.26
C CYS A 450 -17.22 14.22 -28.46
N ILE A 451 -18.17 14.03 -29.38
CA ILE A 451 -18.77 12.72 -29.66
C ILE A 451 -17.73 11.68 -30.11
N HIS A 452 -16.77 12.06 -30.95
CA HIS A 452 -15.71 11.16 -31.44
C HIS A 452 -14.75 10.72 -30.31
N ALA A 453 -14.45 11.61 -29.35
CA ALA A 453 -13.68 11.24 -28.17
C ALA A 453 -14.48 10.35 -27.20
N GLN A 454 -15.81 10.47 -27.17
CA GLN A 454 -16.68 9.56 -26.41
C GLN A 454 -16.80 8.18 -27.07
N LEU A 455 -16.79 8.09 -28.41
CA LEU A 455 -16.65 6.82 -29.14
C LEU A 455 -15.36 6.10 -28.72
N GLN A 456 -14.23 6.80 -28.72
CA GLN A 456 -12.94 6.23 -28.28
C GLN A 456 -12.95 5.82 -26.81
N ALA A 457 -13.63 6.56 -25.93
CA ALA A 457 -13.81 6.19 -24.53
C ALA A 457 -14.67 4.92 -24.38
N VAL A 458 -15.76 4.81 -25.13
CA VAL A 458 -16.65 3.61 -25.16
C VAL A 458 -15.90 2.39 -25.70
N ASP A 459 -15.12 2.54 -26.78
CA ASP A 459 -14.29 1.47 -27.34
C ASP A 459 -13.23 1.01 -26.32
N THR A 460 -12.57 1.97 -25.64
CA THR A 460 -11.61 1.67 -24.55
C THR A 460 -12.27 0.90 -23.39
N VAL A 461 -13.45 1.32 -22.94
CA VAL A 461 -14.22 0.61 -21.90
C VAL A 461 -14.59 -0.80 -22.35
N LEU A 462 -15.05 -0.97 -23.59
CA LEU A 462 -15.41 -2.28 -24.16
C LEU A 462 -14.20 -3.22 -24.22
N GLN A 463 -13.05 -2.77 -24.73
CA GLN A 463 -11.82 -3.58 -24.79
C GLN A 463 -11.37 -4.02 -23.39
N LEU A 464 -11.44 -3.13 -22.40
CA LEU A 464 -11.08 -3.43 -21.01
C LEU A 464 -12.05 -4.41 -20.35
N LEU A 465 -13.36 -4.25 -20.55
CA LEU A 465 -14.36 -5.19 -20.04
C LEU A 465 -14.18 -6.59 -20.63
N LEU A 466 -13.94 -6.71 -21.95
CA LEU A 466 -13.69 -7.99 -22.61
C LEU A 466 -12.48 -8.71 -22.01
N TYR A 467 -11.38 -7.99 -21.80
CA TYR A 467 -10.14 -8.55 -21.25
C TYR A 467 -10.24 -8.85 -19.73
N GLN A 468 -10.67 -7.88 -18.90
CA GLN A 468 -10.81 -8.07 -17.44
C GLN A 468 -11.79 -9.17 -17.04
N ARG A 469 -12.78 -9.47 -17.89
CA ARG A 469 -13.74 -10.56 -17.65
C ARG A 469 -13.30 -11.90 -18.24
N GLY A 470 -12.14 -11.98 -18.91
CA GLY A 470 -11.68 -13.22 -19.55
C GLY A 470 -12.57 -13.68 -20.70
N ILE A 471 -13.25 -12.74 -21.36
CA ILE A 471 -14.06 -13.02 -22.57
C ILE A 471 -13.13 -13.22 -23.77
N ILE A 472 -11.97 -12.56 -23.74
CA ILE A 472 -10.87 -12.72 -24.70
C ILE A 472 -9.56 -13.06 -23.93
N PRO A 473 -8.64 -13.83 -24.50
CA PRO A 473 -7.43 -14.31 -23.79
C PRO A 473 -6.31 -13.25 -23.72
N ALA A 474 -6.28 -12.30 -24.65
CA ALA A 474 -5.26 -11.26 -24.76
C ALA A 474 -5.90 -9.89 -25.02
N ILE A 475 -5.10 -8.82 -24.99
CA ILE A 475 -5.60 -7.46 -25.24
C ILE A 475 -5.99 -7.33 -26.71
N VAL A 476 -7.09 -6.65 -27.01
CA VAL A 476 -7.66 -6.51 -28.35
C VAL A 476 -6.65 -6.03 -29.40
N SER A 477 -5.73 -5.12 -29.05
CA SER A 477 -4.68 -4.66 -29.96
C SER A 477 -3.70 -5.77 -30.39
N GLN A 478 -3.46 -6.77 -29.53
CA GLN A 478 -2.65 -7.94 -29.85
C GLN A 478 -3.42 -8.88 -30.79
N LEU A 479 -4.70 -9.16 -30.49
CA LEU A 479 -5.60 -10.00 -31.30
C LEU A 479 -5.88 -9.42 -32.69
N LEU A 480 -5.76 -8.09 -32.87
CA LEU A 480 -5.84 -7.42 -34.18
C LEU A 480 -4.51 -7.47 -34.97
N SER A 481 -3.40 -7.87 -34.33
CA SER A 481 -2.07 -7.94 -34.94
C SER A 481 -1.55 -9.37 -35.17
N ILE A 482 -2.05 -10.33 -34.40
CA ILE A 482 -1.71 -11.75 -34.45
C ILE A 482 -3.03 -12.52 -34.46
N THR A 483 -3.28 -13.28 -35.52
CA THR A 483 -4.47 -14.12 -35.68
C THR A 483 -4.04 -15.52 -36.10
N GLU A 484 -4.01 -16.45 -35.15
CA GLU A 484 -3.56 -17.84 -35.37
C GLU A 484 -4.74 -18.83 -35.27
N SER A 485 -5.72 -18.56 -34.40
CA SER A 485 -6.89 -19.43 -34.23
C SER A 485 -8.12 -18.99 -35.03
N GLN A 486 -8.94 -19.97 -35.42
CA GLN A 486 -10.22 -19.73 -36.09
C GLN A 486 -11.25 -19.00 -35.19
N ASN A 487 -10.98 -18.85 -33.89
CA ASN A 487 -11.79 -18.09 -32.96
C ASN A 487 -11.33 -16.62 -32.87
N GLU A 488 -10.02 -16.35 -32.95
CA GLU A 488 -9.49 -14.98 -33.15
C GLU A 488 -10.04 -14.35 -34.41
N ILE A 489 -9.98 -15.04 -35.55
CA ILE A 489 -10.45 -14.49 -36.84
C ILE A 489 -11.93 -14.08 -36.74
N LYS A 490 -12.80 -14.97 -36.22
CA LYS A 490 -14.23 -14.67 -36.00
C LYS A 490 -14.46 -13.55 -34.99
N PHE A 491 -13.64 -13.45 -33.95
CA PHE A 491 -13.70 -12.34 -33.01
C PHE A 491 -13.33 -11.02 -33.69
N VAL A 492 -12.22 -10.98 -34.45
CA VAL A 492 -11.75 -9.80 -35.18
C VAL A 492 -12.79 -9.33 -36.21
N GLU A 493 -13.38 -10.24 -36.99
CA GLU A 493 -14.49 -9.92 -37.91
C GLU A 493 -15.69 -9.32 -37.17
N THR A 494 -16.12 -9.94 -36.08
CA THR A 494 -17.29 -9.51 -35.28
C THR A 494 -17.05 -8.16 -34.62
N TYR A 495 -15.86 -7.97 -34.05
CA TYR A 495 -15.47 -6.77 -33.34
C TYR A 495 -15.20 -5.60 -34.30
N THR A 496 -14.67 -5.85 -35.51
CA THR A 496 -14.55 -4.82 -36.55
C THR A 496 -15.93 -4.28 -36.94
N LYS A 497 -16.92 -5.17 -37.18
CA LYS A 497 -18.32 -4.77 -37.44
C LYS A 497 -18.96 -4.00 -36.29
N ILE A 498 -18.60 -4.31 -35.04
CA ILE A 498 -19.02 -3.52 -33.87
C ILE A 498 -18.43 -2.11 -33.90
N ARG A 499 -17.14 -1.97 -34.21
CA ARG A 499 -16.50 -0.64 -34.32
C ARG A 499 -17.06 0.18 -35.49
N GLU A 500 -17.39 -0.47 -36.60
CA GLU A 500 -18.07 0.18 -37.74
C GLU A 500 -19.47 0.67 -37.36
N ALA A 501 -20.29 -0.18 -36.72
CA ALA A 501 -21.62 0.20 -36.24
C ALA A 501 -21.56 1.35 -35.22
N LEU A 502 -20.66 1.26 -34.23
CA LEU A 502 -20.45 2.33 -33.24
C LEU A 502 -19.93 3.62 -33.90
N LYS A 503 -19.05 3.54 -34.90
CA LYS A 503 -18.56 4.71 -35.64
C LYS A 503 -19.69 5.46 -36.35
N GLU A 504 -20.56 4.77 -37.08
CA GLU A 504 -21.70 5.39 -37.77
C GLU A 504 -22.76 5.95 -36.81
N LEU A 505 -22.92 5.33 -35.64
CA LEU A 505 -23.78 5.82 -34.56
C LEU A 505 -23.23 7.11 -33.91
N PHE A 506 -21.92 7.18 -33.67
CA PHE A 506 -21.24 8.30 -33.01
C PHE A 506 -20.80 9.44 -33.98
N CYS A 507 -21.40 9.53 -35.18
CA CYS A 507 -21.22 10.66 -36.08
C CYS A 507 -21.90 11.95 -35.57
N SER A 508 -21.31 13.13 -35.87
CA SER A 508 -21.84 14.46 -35.52
C SER A 508 -23.35 14.65 -35.72
N ARG A 509 -23.92 14.09 -36.80
CA ARG A 509 -25.36 14.11 -37.11
C ARG A 509 -26.28 13.56 -36.00
N ASN A 510 -25.78 12.62 -35.18
CA ASN A 510 -26.53 11.89 -34.15
C ASN A 510 -26.36 12.45 -32.73
N ARG A 511 -25.52 13.47 -32.54
CA ARG A 511 -25.05 13.97 -31.23
C ARG A 511 -26.10 14.39 -30.20
N ARG A 512 -27.33 14.70 -30.64
CA ARG A 512 -28.49 15.01 -29.77
C ARG A 512 -29.52 13.87 -29.71
N ALA A 513 -29.39 12.85 -30.56
CA ALA A 513 -30.25 11.66 -30.57
C ALA A 513 -29.66 10.52 -29.73
N LEU A 514 -28.33 10.37 -29.72
CA LEU A 514 -27.60 9.34 -28.98
C LEU A 514 -27.50 9.68 -27.47
N HIS A 515 -28.08 8.84 -26.61
CA HIS A 515 -28.19 9.12 -25.17
C HIS A 515 -27.33 8.21 -24.27
N GLU A 516 -27.23 6.92 -24.57
CA GLU A 516 -26.54 5.94 -23.71
C GLU A 516 -26.12 4.70 -24.51
N VAL A 517 -24.94 4.13 -24.20
CA VAL A 517 -24.54 2.79 -24.66
C VAL A 517 -24.65 1.83 -23.48
N ILE A 518 -25.19 0.64 -23.74
CA ILE A 518 -25.26 -0.46 -22.77
C ILE A 518 -24.51 -1.68 -23.31
N ILE A 519 -23.63 -2.24 -22.48
CA ILE A 519 -22.91 -3.49 -22.75
C ILE A 519 -23.45 -4.55 -21.79
N ILE A 520 -24.06 -5.61 -22.32
CA ILE A 520 -24.65 -6.70 -21.53
C ILE A 520 -23.79 -7.95 -21.68
N ILE A 521 -23.38 -8.54 -20.56
CA ILE A 521 -22.62 -9.80 -20.51
C ILE A 521 -23.52 -10.87 -19.89
N GLY A 522 -23.72 -11.99 -20.58
CA GLY A 522 -24.55 -13.10 -20.09
C GLY A 522 -24.87 -14.16 -21.14
N ALA A 523 -25.77 -15.09 -20.83
CA ALA A 523 -26.17 -16.14 -21.77
C ALA A 523 -27.13 -15.61 -22.86
N SER A 524 -27.97 -14.62 -22.54
CA SER A 524 -28.86 -13.95 -23.47
C SER A 524 -29.25 -12.54 -22.97
N ARG A 525 -29.80 -11.70 -23.86
CA ARG A 525 -30.32 -10.36 -23.51
C ARG A 525 -31.32 -10.36 -22.34
N ALA A 526 -32.13 -11.42 -22.21
CA ALA A 526 -33.13 -11.59 -21.14
C ALA A 526 -32.59 -12.27 -19.86
N LEU A 527 -31.38 -12.84 -19.93
CA LEU A 527 -30.64 -13.45 -18.82
C LEU A 527 -29.22 -12.85 -18.73
N PRO A 528 -29.11 -11.54 -18.44
CA PRO A 528 -27.84 -10.89 -18.17
C PRO A 528 -27.23 -11.43 -16.86
N GLN A 529 -25.91 -11.51 -16.81
CA GLN A 529 -25.13 -11.69 -15.59
C GLN A 529 -24.61 -10.33 -15.09
N GLU A 530 -24.21 -9.49 -16.03
CA GLU A 530 -23.68 -8.14 -15.81
C GLU A 530 -24.20 -7.17 -16.88
N ILE A 531 -24.40 -5.92 -16.50
CA ILE A 531 -24.85 -4.83 -17.36
C ILE A 531 -23.99 -3.60 -17.06
N TYR A 532 -23.39 -3.01 -18.10
CA TYR A 532 -22.59 -1.80 -18.02
C TYR A 532 -23.28 -0.69 -18.79
N ARG A 533 -23.42 0.48 -18.18
CA ARG A 533 -24.11 1.66 -18.73
C ARG A 533 -23.12 2.80 -18.94
N ILE A 534 -23.12 3.42 -20.12
CA ILE A 534 -22.25 4.55 -20.46
C ILE A 534 -23.12 5.68 -21.03
N PRO A 535 -23.59 6.62 -20.18
CA PRO A 535 -24.34 7.79 -20.64
C PRO A 535 -23.45 8.70 -21.51
N ILE A 536 -23.98 9.11 -22.65
CA ILE A 536 -23.29 9.97 -23.61
C ILE A 536 -23.70 11.43 -23.34
N LYS A 537 -22.71 12.33 -23.21
CA LYS A 537 -22.91 13.75 -22.88
C LYS A 537 -21.94 14.61 -23.67
N VAL A 538 -22.35 15.01 -24.87
CA VAL A 538 -21.56 15.86 -25.78
C VAL A 538 -21.65 17.33 -25.33
N CYS A 539 -20.54 18.06 -25.42
CA CYS A 539 -20.55 19.52 -25.27
C CYS A 539 -20.89 20.17 -26.61
N ASP A 540 -21.86 21.08 -26.62
CA ASP A 540 -22.19 21.87 -27.80
C ASP A 540 -21.34 23.15 -27.81
N SER A 541 -20.41 23.25 -28.77
CA SER A 541 -19.71 24.51 -29.07
C SER A 541 -20.59 25.41 -29.96
N SER A 542 -20.45 26.73 -29.84
CA SER A 542 -21.08 27.71 -30.73
C SER A 542 -20.74 27.53 -32.22
N GLU A 543 -19.66 26.81 -32.53
CA GLU A 543 -19.14 26.56 -33.89
C GLU A 543 -19.41 25.12 -34.38
N SER A 544 -20.27 24.37 -33.69
CA SER A 544 -20.44 22.93 -33.93
C SER A 544 -21.78 22.61 -34.61
N ASP A 545 -21.70 22.18 -35.86
CA ASP A 545 -22.82 21.84 -36.75
C ASP A 545 -23.17 20.33 -36.74
N PHE A 546 -24.08 19.93 -37.63
CA PHE A 546 -24.35 18.52 -37.96
C PHE A 546 -23.19 17.81 -38.68
N SER A 547 -22.29 18.57 -39.33
CA SER A 547 -21.13 18.06 -40.06
C SER A 547 -19.83 18.16 -39.25
N HIS A 548 -19.62 19.26 -38.52
CA HIS A 548 -18.37 19.56 -37.81
C HIS A 548 -18.56 19.71 -36.31
N CYS A 549 -17.61 19.21 -35.53
CA CYS A 549 -17.67 19.14 -34.07
C CYS A 549 -17.03 20.35 -33.34
N GLY A 550 -16.58 21.38 -34.07
CA GLY A 550 -15.91 22.57 -33.53
C GLY A 550 -14.49 22.31 -32.98
N ASP A 551 -13.81 23.37 -32.55
CA ASP A 551 -12.38 23.35 -32.16
C ASP A 551 -12.02 22.38 -31.02
N ASN A 552 -12.97 22.03 -30.15
CA ASN A 552 -12.76 21.04 -29.07
C ASN A 552 -12.68 19.58 -29.58
N CYS A 553 -12.77 19.36 -30.90
CA CYS A 553 -12.85 18.03 -31.50
C CYS A 553 -11.46 17.42 -31.77
N ALA A 554 -10.86 16.86 -30.73
CA ALA A 554 -9.61 16.11 -30.79
C ALA A 554 -9.77 14.70 -30.18
N GLU A 555 -9.07 13.73 -30.76
CA GLU A 555 -8.95 12.34 -30.26
C GLU A 555 -8.47 12.31 -28.79
N LEU A 556 -8.69 11.18 -28.12
CA LEU A 556 -8.14 10.95 -26.78
C LEU A 556 -6.63 10.77 -26.87
N SER A 557 -5.88 11.69 -26.28
CA SER A 557 -4.42 11.57 -26.20
C SER A 557 -3.99 10.33 -25.38
N PRO A 558 -2.76 9.82 -25.55
CA PRO A 558 -2.27 8.67 -24.76
C PRO A 558 -2.30 8.90 -23.24
N ARG A 559 -2.29 10.16 -22.78
CA ARG A 559 -2.47 10.50 -21.35
C ARG A 559 -3.92 10.33 -20.89
N GLU A 560 -4.88 10.71 -21.72
CA GLU A 560 -6.32 10.59 -21.46
C GLU A 560 -6.78 9.12 -21.52
N GLN A 561 -6.33 8.36 -22.53
CA GLN A 561 -6.58 6.93 -22.63
C GLN A 561 -6.06 6.17 -21.39
N ARG A 562 -4.85 6.51 -20.91
CA ARG A 562 -4.28 5.96 -19.67
C ARG A 562 -5.07 6.35 -18.42
N ARG A 563 -5.63 7.57 -18.32
CA ARG A 563 -6.51 7.97 -17.21
C ARG A 563 -7.79 7.12 -17.18
N ILE A 564 -8.46 6.96 -18.32
CA ILE A 564 -9.66 6.11 -18.45
C ILE A 564 -9.32 4.68 -18.04
N SER A 565 -8.27 4.11 -18.62
CA SER A 565 -7.84 2.72 -18.33
C SER A 565 -7.46 2.51 -16.87
N SER A 566 -6.70 3.44 -16.27
CA SER A 566 -6.32 3.36 -14.86
C SER A 566 -7.53 3.47 -13.92
N SER A 567 -8.50 4.32 -14.23
CA SER A 567 -9.74 4.46 -13.45
C SER A 567 -10.58 3.18 -13.44
N LEU A 568 -10.54 2.41 -14.54
CA LEU A 568 -11.26 1.15 -14.69
C LEU A 568 -10.49 -0.03 -14.06
N VAL A 569 -9.17 -0.08 -14.23
CA VAL A 569 -8.32 -1.14 -13.64
C VAL A 569 -8.27 -1.07 -12.11
N VAL A 570 -8.33 0.13 -11.53
CA VAL A 570 -8.30 0.34 -10.06
C VAL A 570 -9.70 0.21 -9.42
N SER A 571 -10.78 0.12 -10.21
CA SER A 571 -12.14 0.00 -9.67
C SER A 571 -12.35 -1.32 -8.89
N SER A 572 -12.64 -1.19 -7.59
CA SER A 572 -13.03 -2.33 -6.75
C SER A 572 -14.31 -3.02 -7.24
N ASN A 573 -15.17 -2.31 -7.97
CA ASN A 573 -16.41 -2.84 -8.53
C ASN A 573 -16.16 -3.75 -9.75
N LEU A 574 -15.10 -3.47 -10.52
CA LEU A 574 -14.62 -4.34 -11.58
C LEU A 574 -13.76 -5.51 -11.05
N SER A 575 -13.07 -5.36 -9.91
CA SER A 575 -12.13 -6.37 -9.38
C SER A 575 -12.73 -7.73 -8.96
N THR A 576 -14.06 -7.91 -8.97
CA THR A 576 -14.70 -9.20 -8.65
C THR A 576 -14.68 -10.14 -9.85
N THR A 577 -13.79 -11.13 -9.84
CA THR A 577 -13.81 -12.25 -10.81
C THR A 577 -15.10 -13.06 -10.67
N ARG A 578 -15.82 -13.28 -11.78
CA ARG A 578 -17.00 -14.15 -11.87
C ARG A 578 -16.77 -15.25 -12.90
N ASN A 579 -17.40 -16.41 -12.70
CA ASN A 579 -17.25 -17.57 -13.58
C ASN A 579 -17.90 -17.31 -14.95
N ILE A 580 -17.10 -16.87 -15.92
CA ILE A 580 -17.46 -16.82 -17.33
C ILE A 580 -17.45 -18.26 -17.90
N THR A 581 -18.30 -18.51 -18.89
CA THR A 581 -18.46 -19.82 -19.51
C THR A 581 -18.41 -19.68 -21.02
N GLN A 582 -18.15 -20.78 -21.75
CA GLN A 582 -18.16 -20.81 -23.22
C GLN A 582 -19.51 -20.37 -23.83
N ASN A 583 -20.60 -20.41 -23.05
CA ASN A 583 -21.93 -19.94 -23.45
C ASN A 583 -22.16 -18.43 -23.20
N THR A 584 -21.25 -17.74 -22.52
CA THR A 584 -21.36 -16.30 -22.24
C THR A 584 -21.12 -15.49 -23.52
N ARG A 585 -21.95 -14.46 -23.72
CA ARG A 585 -21.96 -13.58 -24.89
C ARG A 585 -22.00 -12.12 -24.44
N VAL A 586 -21.54 -11.23 -25.31
CA VAL A 586 -21.63 -9.78 -25.12
C VAL A 586 -22.55 -9.19 -26.18
N PHE A 587 -23.59 -8.50 -25.72
CA PHE A 587 -24.54 -7.76 -26.54
C PHE A 587 -24.34 -6.27 -26.30
N ILE A 588 -24.37 -5.47 -27.36
CA ILE A 588 -24.27 -4.01 -27.27
C ILE A 588 -25.58 -3.41 -27.74
N LEU A 589 -26.17 -2.57 -26.89
CA LEU A 589 -27.40 -1.84 -27.15
C LEU A 589 -27.15 -0.34 -26.95
N VAL A 590 -27.99 0.47 -27.58
CA VAL A 590 -27.88 1.92 -27.61
C VAL A 590 -29.24 2.54 -27.38
N ARG A 591 -29.33 3.52 -26.47
CA ARG A 591 -30.54 4.31 -26.23
C ARG A 591 -30.46 5.59 -27.06
N GLY A 592 -31.54 5.90 -27.77
CA GLY A 592 -31.65 7.16 -28.50
C GLY A 592 -33.08 7.53 -28.84
N THR A 593 -33.28 8.72 -29.41
CA THR A 593 -34.59 9.15 -29.92
C THR A 593 -34.89 8.57 -31.30
N SER A 594 -36.14 8.66 -31.74
CA SER A 594 -36.59 8.27 -33.09
C SER A 594 -35.83 8.95 -34.24
N ALA A 595 -35.12 10.06 -33.98
CA ALA A 595 -34.29 10.78 -34.94
C ALA A 595 -32.87 10.17 -35.14
N LEU A 596 -32.50 9.11 -34.42
CA LEU A 596 -31.18 8.47 -34.52
C LEU A 596 -30.99 7.80 -35.88
N LYS A 597 -29.93 8.16 -36.63
CA LYS A 597 -29.59 7.52 -37.91
C LYS A 597 -28.53 6.44 -37.73
N PHE A 598 -28.84 5.21 -38.12
CA PHE A 598 -27.99 4.03 -37.94
C PHE A 598 -27.93 3.18 -39.22
N PRO A 599 -26.88 2.36 -39.41
CA PRO A 599 -26.80 1.43 -40.53
C PRO A 599 -27.67 0.19 -40.27
N GLU A 600 -28.75 0.04 -41.04
CA GLU A 600 -29.74 -1.06 -40.90
C GLU A 600 -29.12 -2.46 -41.05
N GLU A 601 -27.98 -2.60 -41.74
CA GLU A 601 -27.24 -3.87 -41.89
C GLU A 601 -26.55 -4.35 -40.59
N LEU A 602 -26.31 -3.44 -39.63
CA LEU A 602 -25.52 -3.72 -38.42
C LEU A 602 -26.23 -3.32 -37.11
N VAL A 603 -27.32 -2.55 -37.20
CA VAL A 603 -28.08 -2.01 -36.07
C VAL A 603 -29.57 -2.16 -36.37
N GLU A 604 -30.29 -2.77 -35.44
CA GLU A 604 -31.73 -3.05 -35.54
C GLU A 604 -32.47 -2.39 -34.37
N ASN A 605 -33.74 -2.01 -34.54
CA ASN A 605 -34.59 -1.61 -33.41
C ASN A 605 -34.93 -2.83 -32.53
N ASP A 606 -35.10 -2.61 -31.23
CA ASP A 606 -35.31 -3.65 -30.21
C ASP A 606 -36.45 -3.23 -29.26
N ASP A 607 -37.61 -2.88 -29.84
CA ASP A 607 -38.82 -2.38 -29.14
C ASP A 607 -39.30 -3.27 -27.98
N GLY A 608 -38.91 -4.55 -27.97
CA GLY A 608 -39.22 -5.52 -26.92
C GLY A 608 -38.22 -5.54 -25.74
N PHE A 609 -37.19 -4.69 -25.72
CA PHE A 609 -36.19 -4.64 -24.66
C PHE A 609 -36.51 -3.59 -23.59
N GLU A 610 -36.82 -4.04 -22.36
CA GLU A 610 -36.78 -3.21 -21.16
C GLU A 610 -35.54 -3.53 -20.31
N LEU A 611 -34.93 -2.49 -19.72
CA LEU A 611 -33.88 -2.68 -18.71
C LEU A 611 -34.47 -3.36 -17.47
N PRO A 612 -33.85 -4.42 -16.89
CA PRO A 612 -34.44 -5.11 -15.74
C PRO A 612 -34.61 -4.20 -14.52
N LYS A 613 -35.82 -4.17 -13.98
CA LYS A 613 -36.20 -3.40 -12.78
C LYS A 613 -35.42 -3.87 -11.54
N ASP A 614 -35.21 -2.98 -10.58
CA ASP A 614 -34.31 -3.19 -9.43
C ASP A 614 -34.60 -4.46 -8.62
N GLU A 615 -35.88 -4.79 -8.42
CA GLU A 615 -36.32 -6.05 -7.80
C GLU A 615 -35.75 -7.29 -8.51
N VAL A 616 -35.69 -7.25 -9.85
CA VAL A 616 -35.16 -8.33 -10.70
C VAL A 616 -33.65 -8.39 -10.62
N LEU A 617 -32.98 -7.23 -10.58
CA LEU A 617 -31.51 -7.13 -10.41
C LEU A 617 -31.09 -7.78 -9.08
N VAL A 618 -31.71 -7.39 -7.97
CA VAL A 618 -31.45 -7.94 -6.64
C VAL A 618 -31.79 -9.43 -6.59
N ARG A 619 -32.98 -9.83 -7.06
CA ARG A 619 -33.42 -11.24 -7.02
C ARG A 619 -32.53 -12.17 -7.84
N ARG A 620 -31.96 -11.70 -8.97
CA ARG A 620 -31.08 -12.48 -9.85
C ARG A 620 -29.58 -12.25 -9.59
N LYS A 621 -29.20 -11.35 -8.67
CA LYS A 621 -27.81 -10.93 -8.38
C LYS A 621 -27.05 -10.39 -9.61
N ILE A 622 -27.78 -9.75 -10.52
CA ILE A 622 -27.22 -9.10 -11.72
C ILE A 622 -26.35 -7.92 -11.25
N HIS A 623 -25.14 -7.80 -11.78
CA HIS A 623 -24.31 -6.63 -11.53
C HIS A 623 -24.69 -5.52 -12.51
N LEU A 624 -24.99 -4.32 -12.01
CA LEU A 624 -25.29 -3.15 -12.82
C LEU A 624 -24.34 -2.01 -12.42
N LEU A 625 -23.53 -1.55 -13.38
CA LEU A 625 -22.47 -0.56 -13.18
C LEU A 625 -22.61 0.56 -14.21
N GLN A 626 -22.49 1.82 -13.80
CA GLN A 626 -22.64 2.99 -14.67
C GLN A 626 -21.34 3.81 -14.74
N PHE A 627 -20.71 3.86 -15.91
CA PHE A 627 -19.53 4.67 -16.16
C PHE A 627 -19.92 6.08 -16.58
N ILE A 628 -19.76 7.04 -15.68
CA ILE A 628 -20.07 8.45 -15.91
C ILE A 628 -18.79 9.18 -16.27
N LEU A 629 -18.60 9.48 -17.56
CA LEU A 629 -17.56 10.39 -18.03
C LEU A 629 -17.82 11.78 -17.44
N LYS A 630 -16.90 12.32 -16.63
CA LYS A 630 -17.12 13.65 -16.00
C LYS A 630 -17.12 14.75 -17.06
N HIS A 631 -18.16 15.58 -17.02
CA HIS A 631 -18.30 16.79 -17.81
C HIS A 631 -17.96 18.00 -16.94
N PHE A 632 -17.21 18.96 -17.48
CA PHE A 632 -16.66 20.11 -16.74
C PHE A 632 -17.27 21.47 -17.14
N CYS A 633 -18.18 21.46 -18.11
CA CYS A 633 -18.80 22.64 -18.69
C CYS A 633 -19.94 23.12 -17.78
N ILE A 634 -20.09 24.44 -17.61
CA ILE A 634 -20.87 25.08 -16.53
C ILE A 634 -22.38 25.15 -16.82
N GLU A 635 -22.77 25.12 -18.09
CA GLU A 635 -24.17 25.15 -18.48
C GLU A 635 -24.90 23.89 -18.03
N ASP A 636 -26.11 24.06 -17.49
CA ASP A 636 -27.00 22.94 -17.18
C ASP A 636 -27.24 22.15 -18.47
N VAL A 637 -26.70 20.93 -18.51
CA VAL A 637 -26.95 19.97 -19.59
C VAL A 637 -28.46 19.81 -19.67
N VAL A 638 -29.07 20.36 -20.73
CA VAL A 638 -30.52 20.30 -20.97
C VAL A 638 -30.90 18.83 -20.94
N ALA A 639 -31.51 18.42 -19.83
CA ALA A 639 -32.02 17.09 -19.64
C ALA A 639 -33.29 16.98 -20.48
N VAL A 640 -33.10 16.74 -21.77
CA VAL A 640 -34.16 16.52 -22.74
C VAL A 640 -35.02 15.37 -22.23
N SER A 641 -36.17 15.74 -21.65
CA SER A 641 -37.13 14.81 -21.06
C SER A 641 -38.03 14.24 -22.15
N ASP A 642 -37.42 13.76 -23.23
CA ASP A 642 -38.15 13.16 -24.35
C ASP A 642 -38.78 11.84 -23.89
N SER A 643 -40.09 11.76 -24.08
CA SER A 643 -40.89 10.56 -23.93
C SER A 643 -40.69 9.54 -25.07
N ASP A 644 -39.94 9.92 -26.11
CA ASP A 644 -39.75 9.19 -27.36
C ASP A 644 -38.31 8.65 -27.49
N THR A 645 -37.96 7.70 -26.62
CA THR A 645 -36.64 7.04 -26.64
C THR A 645 -36.75 5.55 -26.85
N ALA A 646 -36.15 5.04 -27.92
CA ALA A 646 -36.10 3.63 -28.29
C ALA A 646 -34.76 2.97 -27.94
N TRP A 647 -34.72 1.65 -28.07
CA TRP A 647 -33.53 0.82 -27.89
C TRP A 647 -33.10 0.22 -29.23
N PHE A 648 -31.86 0.47 -29.61
CA PHE A 648 -31.26 -0.06 -30.83
C PHE A 648 -30.20 -1.09 -30.45
N ARG A 649 -30.27 -2.30 -31.02
CA ARG A 649 -29.30 -3.38 -30.76
C ARG A 649 -28.32 -3.49 -31.92
N LEU A 650 -27.04 -3.71 -31.61
CA LEU A 650 -26.07 -4.12 -32.62
C LEU A 650 -26.32 -5.60 -32.97
N SER A 651 -26.35 -5.92 -34.25
CA SER A 651 -26.56 -7.28 -34.77
C SER A 651 -25.36 -8.22 -34.56
N PRO A 652 -24.09 -7.76 -34.65
CA PRO A 652 -22.93 -8.58 -34.28
C PRO A 652 -22.87 -8.83 -32.76
N VAL A 653 -22.60 -10.08 -32.37
CA VAL A 653 -22.57 -10.53 -30.96
C VAL A 653 -21.27 -11.26 -30.65
N ILE A 654 -20.47 -10.72 -29.74
CA ILE A 654 -19.22 -11.36 -29.29
C ILE A 654 -19.58 -12.59 -28.44
N ARG A 655 -18.81 -13.67 -28.62
CA ARG A 655 -18.85 -14.87 -27.78
C ARG A 655 -17.56 -14.93 -26.96
N ALA A 656 -17.65 -15.44 -25.73
CA ALA A 656 -16.45 -15.71 -24.96
C ALA A 656 -15.58 -16.78 -25.64
N PHE A 657 -14.27 -16.63 -25.54
CA PHE A 657 -13.33 -17.71 -25.78
C PHE A 657 -13.52 -18.79 -24.71
N GLY A 658 -13.13 -20.03 -25.03
CA GLY A 658 -13.53 -21.22 -24.28
C GLY A 658 -12.52 -22.33 -24.32
#